data_AF-A0A3D9ZG73-F1
#
_entry.id   AF-A0A3D9ZG73-F1
#
_cell.length_a   1.000
_cell.length_b   1.000
_cell.length_c   1.000
_cell.angle_alpha   90.00
_cell.angle_beta   90.00
_cell.angle_gamma   90.00
#
_symmetry.space_group_name_H-M   'P 1'
#
loop_
_entity.id
_entity.type
_entity.pdbx_description
1 polymer ?
#
loop_
_entity_poly.entity_id
_entity_poly.type
_entity_poly.pdbx_seq_one_letter_code
_entity_poly.pdbx_strand_id
1 'polypeptide(L)'
;MVLLGSLVAWPSPADAAPRRVPINGAGSTSSSNLIDMWRRDVLPNQLFVNYQPTGSTDGRRQFAEGTVDFAASQVPYGLGGEPLPSRQFTYVPAVGSGLAFTYNLRANGKQISNLRVSGDVIVKIFTGGIRRWDDPLIAADNPGITLPARDIVSVVRQDSAGNSLQLTRWMSTHYPDQWQAFCQASGGTPPCAATAVFPTAGHVAMQGATGVAGYVAQADGTIGYVDYQYAIGARLPVAKVLNQAGYYVGPRADAVAVGLTGDPDADRRAYPFSTYSFLVVPTVLERGLTVDKGYTLAQFAQYAVCAGQQTADVLGYAPLPINLAREAMEQIRRIPGAEVPTDPIAGCDNPTFAPDGTNTLLANAPQPPECDNRASGQQCAGPSNAIATSTELTVSSTAVNPGDRVTLTATVGPVGVAGYVQFLRGPGGVPIGSPVEVVGGVTAQLTTYTLPPGSYDLTARLEPADPTRYAMSTSAPVRITVGDTPAAGNTVAITADIAPGAFSLTTASSTAELAGGSVGGSATGALPEVTVVDLRGTNAGWYVTAQVGDFDNEGVTIPGAQLGWTPSASKVGGSGAVLSGGAVVPGTTSGGLAEGVTLCSGPPQSSAGTFHCGADLRLDIPDTTAPGLYAATLTLTLA
;
A
#
# COMPACT_ATOMS: atom_id res chain seq x y z
N MET A 1 24.27 16.29 71.43
CA MET A 1 24.03 14.86 71.16
C MET A 1 22.79 14.78 70.30
N VAL A 2 22.96 14.25 69.09
CA VAL A 2 22.01 14.17 67.98
C VAL A 2 20.76 13.38 68.36
N LEU A 3 19.58 13.80 67.88
CA LEU A 3 18.47 12.89 67.57
C LEU A 3 17.59 13.55 66.49
N LEU A 4 18.05 13.41 65.24
CA LEU A 4 17.22 13.54 64.05
C LEU A 4 16.24 12.36 64.04
N GLY A 5 14.95 12.65 64.25
CA GLY A 5 13.87 11.67 64.11
C GLY A 5 13.61 11.39 62.63
N SER A 6 14.02 10.22 62.16
CA SER A 6 13.76 9.73 60.80
C SER A 6 12.27 9.47 60.59
N LEU A 7 11.60 10.31 59.81
CA LEU A 7 10.34 9.97 59.15
C LEU A 7 10.63 8.93 58.06
N VAL A 8 10.42 7.65 58.37
CA VAL A 8 10.35 6.60 57.36
C VAL A 8 8.96 6.68 56.72
N ALA A 9 8.85 7.40 55.61
CA ALA A 9 7.72 7.26 54.70
C ALA A 9 7.93 5.97 53.90
N TRP A 10 7.08 4.97 54.11
CA TRP A 10 6.98 3.85 53.17
C TRP A 10 6.28 4.34 51.90
N PRO A 11 6.89 4.25 50.70
CA PRO A 11 6.14 4.44 49.47
C PRO A 11 5.14 3.29 49.31
N SER A 12 3.91 3.65 48.94
CA SER A 12 2.81 2.74 48.54
C SER A 12 3.22 1.84 47.37
N PRO A 13 2.63 0.63 47.21
CA PRO A 13 2.78 -0.16 46.00
C PRO A 13 1.96 0.49 44.88
N ALA A 14 2.57 1.38 44.11
CA ALA A 14 1.94 1.91 42.90
C ALA A 14 3.03 2.37 41.93
N ASP A 15 3.50 1.42 41.11
CA ASP A 15 3.97 1.69 39.76
C ASP A 15 3.71 0.42 38.93
N ALA A 16 2.46 0.22 38.53
CA ALA A 16 2.16 -0.65 37.39
C ALA A 16 2.58 0.09 36.11
N ALA A 17 3.86 0.00 35.77
CA ALA A 17 4.42 0.43 34.49
C ALA A 17 3.87 -0.44 33.34
N PRO A 18 3.94 0.01 32.07
CA PRO A 18 2.84 -0.09 31.11
C PRO A 18 2.58 -1.51 30.59
N ARG A 19 1.30 -1.92 30.60
CA ARG A 19 0.80 -3.14 29.91
C ARG A 19 0.92 -3.10 28.38
N ARG A 20 1.30 -1.96 27.81
CA ARG A 20 1.36 -1.72 26.36
C ARG A 20 2.82 -1.68 25.93
N VAL A 21 3.27 -2.75 25.27
CA VAL A 21 4.64 -2.92 24.76
C VAL A 21 4.61 -3.26 23.27
N PRO A 22 5.67 -2.97 22.50
CA PRO A 22 5.68 -3.28 21.08
C PRO A 22 5.45 -4.77 20.78
N ILE A 23 4.58 -5.03 19.81
CA ILE A 23 4.36 -6.36 19.23
C ILE A 23 4.83 -6.39 17.77
N ASN A 24 5.37 -7.53 17.35
CA ASN A 24 5.81 -7.75 15.99
C ASN A 24 4.92 -8.77 15.31
N GLY A 25 4.50 -8.48 14.08
CA GLY A 25 3.77 -9.40 13.23
C GLY A 25 4.37 -9.50 11.83
N ALA A 26 4.05 -10.58 11.14
CA ALA A 26 4.41 -10.76 9.73
C ALA A 26 3.33 -11.55 8.98
N GLY A 27 3.33 -11.46 7.65
CA GLY A 27 2.54 -12.37 6.83
C GLY A 27 1.87 -11.72 5.63
N SER A 28 0.59 -12.03 5.43
CA SER A 28 -0.23 -11.66 4.28
C SER A 28 0.05 -10.25 3.74
N THR A 29 0.54 -10.18 2.51
CA THR A 29 0.63 -8.94 1.73
C THR A 29 -0.77 -8.43 1.37
N SER A 30 -1.72 -9.33 1.12
CA SER A 30 -3.11 -8.96 0.84
C SER A 30 -3.79 -8.23 2.00
N SER A 31 -3.30 -8.35 3.23
CA SER A 31 -3.87 -7.68 4.42
C SER A 31 -3.05 -6.45 4.86
N SER A 32 -1.92 -6.17 4.20
CA SER A 32 -0.95 -5.18 4.69
C SER A 32 -1.50 -3.76 4.70
N ASN A 33 -2.24 -3.35 3.67
CA ASN A 33 -2.77 -1.99 3.57
C ASN A 33 -3.72 -1.68 4.74
N LEU A 34 -4.56 -2.66 5.10
CA LEU A 34 -5.52 -2.52 6.18
C LEU A 34 -4.84 -2.58 7.55
N ILE A 35 -3.91 -3.52 7.76
CA ILE A 35 -3.09 -3.59 8.99
C ILE A 35 -2.28 -2.31 9.19
N ASP A 36 -1.76 -1.72 8.10
CA ASP A 36 -0.99 -0.48 8.13
C ASP A 36 -1.83 0.73 8.54
N MET A 37 -3.10 0.74 8.14
CA MET A 37 -4.06 1.73 8.62
C MET A 37 -4.41 1.47 10.09
N TRP A 38 -4.76 0.24 10.47
CA TRP A 38 -5.07 -0.09 11.86
C TRP A 38 -3.94 0.27 12.82
N ARG A 39 -2.68 -0.06 12.48
CA ARG A 39 -1.54 0.30 13.33
C ARG A 39 -1.43 1.82 13.50
N ARG A 40 -1.70 2.63 12.46
CA ARG A 40 -1.72 4.09 12.57
C ARG A 40 -2.84 4.57 13.47
N ASP A 41 -4.03 3.99 13.34
CA ASP A 41 -5.22 4.39 14.09
C ASP A 41 -5.09 4.09 15.59
N VAL A 42 -4.33 3.06 15.96
CA VAL A 42 -4.12 2.69 17.37
C VAL A 42 -2.89 3.34 18.02
N LEU A 43 -2.02 4.01 17.25
CA LEU A 43 -0.84 4.71 17.79
C LEU A 43 -1.20 5.76 18.87
N PRO A 44 -2.25 6.59 18.71
CA PRO A 44 -2.69 7.51 19.76
C PRO A 44 -3.06 6.82 21.07
N ASN A 45 -3.46 5.54 21.01
CA ASN A 45 -3.74 4.70 22.17
C ASN A 45 -2.48 4.00 22.71
N GLN A 46 -1.28 4.38 22.25
CA GLN A 46 0.01 3.80 22.63
C GLN A 46 0.09 2.29 22.36
N LEU A 47 -0.62 1.80 21.33
CA LEU A 47 -0.47 0.42 20.85
C LEU A 47 0.55 0.41 19.71
N PHE A 48 1.75 -0.11 20.01
CA PHE A 48 2.86 -0.14 19.06
C PHE A 48 2.87 -1.47 18.30
N VAL A 49 2.48 -1.42 17.03
CA VAL A 49 2.33 -2.62 16.18
C VAL A 49 3.28 -2.54 14.98
N ASN A 50 4.29 -3.40 14.98
CA ASN A 50 5.18 -3.60 13.85
C ASN A 50 4.62 -4.73 12.96
N TYR A 51 4.58 -4.52 11.64
CA TYR A 51 4.10 -5.52 10.71
C TYR A 51 4.99 -5.61 9.47
N GLN A 52 5.36 -6.83 9.07
CA GLN A 52 6.16 -7.10 7.88
C GLN A 52 5.33 -7.90 6.84
N PRO A 53 5.06 -7.34 5.65
CA PRO A 53 4.25 -8.01 4.63
C PRO A 53 5.08 -9.02 3.81
N THR A 54 5.42 -10.15 4.41
CA THR A 54 6.32 -11.16 3.82
C THR A 54 5.61 -12.34 3.14
N GLY A 55 4.28 -12.37 3.18
CA GLY A 55 3.43 -13.44 2.62
C GLY A 55 2.91 -14.43 3.68
N SER A 56 1.71 -14.97 3.46
CA SER A 56 0.97 -15.81 4.42
C SER A 56 1.73 -17.04 4.92
N THR A 57 2.51 -17.70 4.05
CA THR A 57 3.32 -18.87 4.43
C THR A 57 4.53 -18.46 5.27
N ASP A 58 5.23 -17.39 4.88
CA ASP A 58 6.39 -16.91 5.64
C ASP A 58 5.98 -16.37 7.01
N GLY A 59 4.92 -15.55 7.09
CA GLY A 59 4.43 -15.06 8.38
C GLY A 59 4.05 -16.17 9.35
N ARG A 60 3.37 -17.22 8.86
CA ARG A 60 3.06 -18.41 9.67
C ARG A 60 4.30 -19.21 10.07
N ARG A 61 5.33 -19.29 9.22
CA ARG A 61 6.61 -19.88 9.62
C ARG A 61 7.26 -19.06 10.73
N GLN A 62 7.39 -17.75 10.57
CA GLN A 62 7.96 -16.85 11.58
C GLN A 62 7.19 -16.92 12.90
N PHE A 63 5.85 -17.00 12.85
CA PHE A 63 5.03 -17.20 14.03
C PHE A 63 5.28 -18.57 14.68
N ALA A 64 5.34 -19.65 13.90
CA ALA A 64 5.63 -20.98 14.43
C ALA A 64 6.99 -21.04 15.15
N GLU A 65 7.99 -20.33 14.63
CA GLU A 65 9.37 -20.28 15.15
C GLU A 65 9.52 -19.36 16.38
N GLY A 66 8.56 -18.43 16.59
CA GLY A 66 8.64 -17.45 17.68
C GLY A 66 9.34 -16.14 17.30
N THR A 67 9.65 -15.94 16.02
CA THR A 67 10.29 -14.72 15.50
C THR A 67 9.35 -13.52 15.56
N VAL A 68 8.04 -13.76 15.45
CA VAL A 68 6.98 -12.75 15.60
C VAL A 68 5.93 -13.17 16.61
N ASP A 69 5.23 -12.20 17.19
CA ASP A 69 4.20 -12.38 18.21
C ASP A 69 2.87 -12.84 17.61
N PHE A 70 2.56 -12.42 16.38
CA PHE A 70 1.38 -12.84 15.62
C PHE A 70 1.68 -12.95 14.11
N ALA A 71 0.84 -13.64 13.36
CA ALA A 71 0.87 -13.60 11.90
C ALA A 71 -0.47 -13.17 11.32
N ALA A 72 -0.48 -12.62 10.10
CA ALA A 72 -1.71 -12.48 9.32
C ALA A 72 -1.67 -13.45 8.13
N SER A 73 -2.77 -14.14 7.86
CA SER A 73 -2.83 -15.14 6.80
C SER A 73 -4.24 -15.31 6.24
N GLN A 74 -4.31 -15.76 4.99
CA GLN A 74 -5.52 -16.30 4.35
C GLN A 74 -5.44 -17.83 4.18
N VAL A 75 -4.29 -18.42 4.49
CA VAL A 75 -3.99 -19.85 4.33
C VAL A 75 -3.84 -20.47 5.72
N PRO A 76 -4.71 -21.40 6.14
CA PRO A 76 -4.56 -22.06 7.43
C PRO A 76 -3.39 -23.07 7.38
N TYR A 77 -2.81 -23.37 8.54
CA TYR A 77 -1.82 -24.44 8.67
C TYR A 77 -2.33 -25.76 8.09
N GLY A 78 -1.42 -26.50 7.46
CA GLY A 78 -1.71 -27.74 6.75
C GLY A 78 -2.17 -27.54 5.30
N LEU A 79 -2.55 -26.33 4.89
CA LEU A 79 -2.91 -26.02 3.49
C LEU A 79 -1.89 -25.15 2.75
N GLY A 80 -0.82 -24.70 3.43
CA GLY A 80 0.29 -23.97 2.79
C GLY A 80 1.52 -24.81 2.48
N GLY A 81 1.48 -26.12 2.78
CA GLY A 81 2.60 -27.06 2.60
C GLY A 81 3.52 -27.17 3.81
N GLU A 82 3.34 -26.33 4.83
CA GLU A 82 4.02 -26.43 6.12
C GLU A 82 3.28 -27.36 7.11
N PRO A 83 4.01 -28.08 7.98
CA PRO A 83 3.40 -28.88 9.04
C PRO A 83 2.69 -27.99 10.08
N LEU A 84 1.78 -28.58 10.85
CA LEU A 84 1.20 -27.92 12.02
C LEU A 84 2.32 -27.59 13.02
N PRO A 85 2.37 -26.36 13.55
CA PRO A 85 3.39 -25.98 14.52
C PRO A 85 3.10 -26.62 15.88
N SER A 86 4.15 -26.80 16.69
CA SER A 86 4.00 -27.17 18.10
C SER A 86 3.57 -26.01 18.98
N ARG A 87 3.79 -24.77 18.53
CA ARG A 87 3.31 -23.54 19.18
C ARG A 87 1.79 -23.57 19.26
N GLN A 88 1.19 -23.34 20.43
CA GLN A 88 -0.27 -23.32 20.56
C GLN A 88 -0.84 -21.99 20.06
N PHE A 89 -1.85 -22.08 19.20
CA PHE A 89 -2.44 -20.92 18.54
C PHE A 89 -3.94 -21.05 18.34
N THR A 90 -4.54 -19.93 17.99
CA THR A 90 -5.88 -19.88 17.40
C THR A 90 -5.91 -18.89 16.23
N TYR A 91 -7.00 -18.93 15.45
CA TYR A 91 -7.26 -17.99 14.37
C TYR A 91 -8.30 -16.98 14.80
N VAL A 92 -8.00 -15.70 14.64
CA VAL A 92 -8.92 -14.60 14.85
C VAL A 92 -9.32 -14.06 13.48
N PRO A 93 -10.56 -14.28 12.99
CA PRO A 93 -11.05 -13.60 11.79
C PRO A 93 -10.79 -12.09 11.88
N ALA A 94 -10.21 -11.52 10.83
CA ALA A 94 -9.73 -10.13 10.85
C ALA A 94 -10.50 -9.25 9.87
N VAL A 95 -10.65 -9.67 8.61
CA VAL A 95 -11.38 -8.91 7.60
C VAL A 95 -11.82 -9.81 6.45
N GLY A 96 -12.98 -9.55 5.86
CA GLY A 96 -13.43 -10.21 4.64
C GLY A 96 -12.68 -9.73 3.39
N SER A 97 -12.56 -10.61 2.41
CA SER A 97 -11.99 -10.34 1.08
C SER A 97 -12.81 -11.09 0.02
N GLY A 98 -13.09 -10.43 -1.09
CA GLY A 98 -13.68 -11.05 -2.28
C GLY A 98 -12.60 -11.40 -3.29
N LEU A 99 -12.55 -12.65 -3.74
CA LEU A 99 -11.72 -13.01 -4.89
C LEU A 99 -12.37 -12.47 -6.16
N ALA A 100 -11.75 -11.44 -6.73
CA ALA A 100 -12.21 -10.78 -7.93
C ALA A 100 -11.64 -11.44 -9.18
N PHE A 101 -12.50 -11.67 -10.17
CA PHE A 101 -12.08 -12.04 -11.52
C PHE A 101 -11.90 -10.77 -12.35
N THR A 102 -10.70 -10.22 -12.29
CA THR A 102 -10.33 -8.98 -13.00
C THR A 102 -10.02 -9.28 -14.45
N TYR A 103 -10.42 -8.41 -15.37
CA TYR A 103 -10.23 -8.64 -16.81
C TYR A 103 -9.93 -7.35 -17.57
N ASN A 104 -9.36 -7.51 -18.76
CA ASN A 104 -9.20 -6.43 -19.72
C ASN A 104 -9.69 -6.95 -21.07
N LEU A 105 -10.91 -6.54 -21.43
CA LEU A 105 -11.57 -6.99 -22.65
C LEU A 105 -12.23 -5.81 -23.34
N ARG A 106 -11.78 -5.53 -24.56
CA ARG A 106 -12.36 -4.49 -25.41
C ARG A 106 -13.16 -5.08 -26.55
N ALA A 107 -14.33 -4.49 -26.81
CA ALA A 107 -15.13 -4.74 -28.01
C ALA A 107 -15.36 -3.41 -28.73
N ASN A 108 -15.15 -3.37 -30.04
CA ASN A 108 -15.31 -2.17 -30.87
C ASN A 108 -14.59 -0.93 -30.30
N GLY A 109 -13.37 -1.13 -29.78
CA GLY A 109 -12.55 -0.07 -29.19
C GLY A 109 -12.99 0.41 -27.79
N LYS A 110 -14.05 -0.16 -27.22
CA LYS A 110 -14.57 0.20 -25.88
C LYS A 110 -14.31 -0.91 -24.88
N GLN A 111 -13.97 -0.52 -23.65
CA GLN A 111 -13.82 -1.43 -22.52
C GLN A 111 -15.17 -2.04 -22.15
N ILE A 112 -15.25 -3.37 -22.10
CA ILE A 112 -16.34 -4.06 -21.42
C ILE A 112 -16.12 -3.90 -19.92
N SER A 113 -17.14 -3.45 -19.20
CA SER A 113 -17.09 -3.14 -17.76
C SER A 113 -18.16 -3.87 -16.93
N ASN A 114 -19.01 -4.64 -17.59
CA ASN A 114 -20.15 -5.33 -16.98
C ASN A 114 -20.21 -6.83 -17.28
N LEU A 115 -19.06 -7.44 -17.60
CA LEU A 115 -18.95 -8.88 -17.84
C LEU A 115 -19.52 -9.69 -16.66
N ARG A 116 -20.25 -10.74 -17.01
CA ARG A 116 -20.81 -11.75 -16.12
C ARG A 116 -20.19 -13.10 -16.44
N VAL A 117 -19.93 -13.89 -15.41
CA VAL A 117 -19.43 -15.25 -15.55
C VAL A 117 -20.13 -16.15 -14.54
N SER A 118 -20.54 -17.34 -15.00
CA SER A 118 -20.99 -18.42 -14.14
C SER A 118 -19.81 -19.22 -13.60
N GLY A 119 -20.07 -20.01 -12.56
CA GLY A 119 -19.06 -20.92 -12.02
C GLY A 119 -18.49 -21.89 -13.07
N ASP A 120 -19.34 -22.42 -13.95
CA ASP A 120 -18.93 -23.31 -15.03
C ASP A 120 -18.00 -22.62 -16.03
N VAL A 121 -18.29 -21.36 -16.40
CA VAL A 121 -17.41 -20.54 -17.23
C VAL A 121 -16.07 -20.28 -16.55
N ILE A 122 -16.06 -19.94 -15.27
CA ILE A 122 -14.82 -19.72 -14.50
C ILE A 122 -13.96 -20.99 -14.52
N VAL A 123 -14.53 -22.14 -14.17
CA VAL A 123 -13.79 -23.41 -14.17
C VAL A 123 -13.23 -23.71 -15.54
N LYS A 124 -14.03 -23.62 -16.59
CA LYS A 124 -13.57 -23.91 -17.96
C LYS A 124 -12.52 -22.94 -18.47
N ILE A 125 -12.55 -21.65 -18.11
CA ILE A 125 -11.47 -20.70 -18.45
C ILE A 125 -10.16 -21.13 -17.80
N PHE A 126 -10.17 -21.39 -16.48
CA PHE A 126 -8.94 -21.68 -15.73
C PHE A 126 -8.46 -23.12 -15.84
N THR A 127 -9.26 -24.02 -16.44
CA THR A 127 -8.86 -25.39 -16.80
C THR A 127 -8.59 -25.57 -18.30
N GLY A 128 -8.73 -24.50 -19.10
CA GLY A 128 -8.44 -24.50 -20.52
C GLY A 128 -9.54 -25.10 -21.43
N GLY A 129 -10.73 -25.37 -20.88
CA GLY A 129 -11.92 -25.83 -21.61
C GLY A 129 -12.65 -24.75 -22.40
N ILE A 130 -12.51 -23.48 -22.04
CA ILE A 130 -12.92 -22.32 -22.85
C ILE A 130 -11.67 -21.50 -23.17
N ARG A 131 -11.48 -21.19 -24.46
CA ARG A 131 -10.27 -20.50 -24.95
C ARG A 131 -10.55 -19.21 -25.71
N ARG A 132 -11.81 -18.87 -25.96
CA ARG A 132 -12.19 -17.66 -26.68
C ARG A 132 -13.32 -16.91 -25.98
N TRP A 133 -13.29 -15.59 -26.07
CA TRP A 133 -14.27 -14.70 -25.45
C TRP A 133 -15.66 -14.78 -26.07
N ASP A 134 -15.77 -15.15 -27.34
CA ASP A 134 -17.04 -15.37 -28.05
C ASP A 134 -17.62 -16.78 -27.86
N ASP A 135 -17.09 -17.55 -26.89
CA ASP A 135 -17.62 -18.88 -26.58
C ASP A 135 -19.11 -18.82 -26.19
N PRO A 136 -19.96 -19.74 -26.70
CA PRO A 136 -21.39 -19.73 -26.43
C PRO A 136 -21.76 -19.74 -24.95
N LEU A 137 -20.94 -20.33 -24.07
CA LEU A 137 -21.19 -20.34 -22.63
C LEU A 137 -20.98 -18.95 -22.01
N ILE A 138 -19.96 -18.21 -22.46
CA ILE A 138 -19.74 -16.82 -22.02
C ILE A 138 -20.85 -15.92 -22.58
N ALA A 139 -21.22 -16.10 -23.85
CA ALA A 139 -22.30 -15.36 -24.48
C ALA A 139 -23.66 -15.58 -23.77
N ALA A 140 -23.94 -16.80 -23.31
CA ALA A 140 -25.14 -17.12 -22.55
C ALA A 140 -25.23 -16.37 -21.21
N ASP A 141 -24.09 -16.10 -20.56
CA ASP A 141 -24.02 -15.31 -19.33
C ASP A 141 -24.14 -13.78 -19.60
N ASN A 142 -23.95 -13.35 -20.85
CA ASN A 142 -23.85 -11.93 -21.23
C ASN A 142 -24.83 -11.51 -22.36
N PRO A 143 -26.15 -11.66 -22.16
CA PRO A 143 -27.13 -11.27 -23.16
C PRO A 143 -27.06 -9.77 -23.46
N GLY A 144 -26.94 -9.42 -24.74
CA GLY A 144 -26.87 -8.02 -25.19
C GLY A 144 -25.45 -7.43 -25.27
N ILE A 145 -24.42 -8.20 -24.92
CA ILE A 145 -23.02 -7.84 -25.20
C ILE A 145 -22.54 -8.61 -26.43
N THR A 146 -22.08 -7.89 -27.45
CA THR A 146 -21.33 -8.51 -28.56
C THR A 146 -19.90 -8.79 -28.12
N LEU A 147 -19.64 -10.02 -27.68
CA LEU A 147 -18.32 -10.45 -27.24
C LEU A 147 -17.36 -10.55 -28.45
N PRO A 148 -16.10 -10.10 -28.30
CA PRO A 148 -15.14 -10.13 -29.39
C PRO A 148 -14.63 -11.56 -29.61
N ALA A 149 -14.40 -11.91 -30.87
CA ALA A 149 -13.85 -13.19 -31.28
C ALA A 149 -12.34 -13.29 -30.99
N ARG A 150 -11.96 -13.20 -29.72
CA ARG A 150 -10.58 -13.09 -29.24
C ARG A 150 -10.21 -14.25 -28.31
N ASP A 151 -8.96 -14.69 -28.38
CA ASP A 151 -8.42 -15.69 -27.45
C ASP A 151 -8.40 -15.17 -26.01
N ILE A 152 -8.72 -16.05 -25.07
CA ILE A 152 -8.63 -15.78 -23.64
C ILE A 152 -7.19 -16.01 -23.20
N VAL A 153 -6.61 -15.00 -22.57
CA VAL A 153 -5.32 -15.12 -21.89
C VAL A 153 -5.58 -15.14 -20.39
N SER A 154 -5.58 -16.32 -19.79
CA SER A 154 -5.75 -16.47 -18.35
C SER A 154 -4.42 -16.20 -17.63
N VAL A 155 -4.48 -15.34 -16.61
CA VAL A 155 -3.35 -14.90 -15.80
C VAL A 155 -3.52 -15.46 -14.39
N VAL A 156 -2.54 -16.26 -13.95
CA VAL A 156 -2.58 -17.00 -12.68
C VAL A 156 -1.41 -16.61 -11.80
N ARG A 157 -1.50 -16.96 -10.51
CA ARG A 157 -0.41 -16.75 -9.55
C ARG A 157 0.69 -17.80 -9.76
N GLN A 158 1.92 -17.33 -9.93
CA GLN A 158 3.11 -18.19 -9.96
C GLN A 158 3.50 -18.69 -8.56
N ASP A 159 3.24 -17.87 -7.54
CA ASP A 159 3.60 -18.12 -6.15
C ASP A 159 2.47 -18.78 -5.34
N SER A 160 2.83 -19.37 -4.19
CA SER A 160 1.85 -19.92 -3.25
C SER A 160 0.97 -18.81 -2.68
N ALA A 161 -0.34 -18.89 -2.90
CA ALA A 161 -1.26 -17.80 -2.65
C ALA A 161 -2.58 -18.25 -2.04
N GLY A 162 -3.11 -17.46 -1.11
CA GLY A 162 -4.43 -17.69 -0.52
C GLY A 162 -5.56 -17.64 -1.54
N ASN A 163 -5.48 -16.76 -2.53
CA ASN A 163 -6.47 -16.69 -3.60
C ASN A 163 -6.45 -17.92 -4.54
N SER A 164 -5.27 -18.48 -4.83
CA SER A 164 -5.15 -19.77 -5.53
C SER A 164 -5.77 -20.90 -4.71
N LEU A 165 -5.51 -20.94 -3.39
CA LEU A 165 -6.12 -21.95 -2.51
C LEU A 165 -7.65 -21.81 -2.49
N GLN A 166 -8.17 -20.59 -2.42
CA GLN A 166 -9.60 -20.34 -2.44
C GLN A 166 -10.24 -20.82 -3.75
N LEU A 167 -9.64 -20.46 -4.90
CA LEU A 167 -10.14 -20.87 -6.21
C LEU A 167 -10.12 -22.39 -6.38
N THR A 168 -9.00 -23.03 -6.07
CA THR A 168 -8.85 -24.49 -6.21
C THR A 168 -9.71 -25.26 -5.22
N ARG A 169 -9.90 -24.75 -4.00
CA ARG A 169 -10.83 -25.34 -3.03
C ARG A 169 -12.25 -25.28 -3.57
N TRP A 170 -12.69 -24.12 -4.04
CA TRP A 170 -14.00 -23.95 -4.63
C TRP A 170 -14.20 -24.87 -5.86
N MET A 171 -13.20 -24.95 -6.75
CA MET A 171 -13.22 -25.89 -7.89
C MET A 171 -13.35 -27.35 -7.43
N SER A 172 -12.54 -27.77 -6.45
CA SER A 172 -12.55 -29.14 -5.95
C SER A 172 -13.86 -29.54 -5.26
N THR A 173 -14.59 -28.56 -4.71
CA THR A 173 -15.88 -28.78 -4.02
C THR A 173 -17.06 -28.76 -5.00
N HIS A 174 -17.12 -27.78 -5.90
CA HIS A 174 -18.29 -27.59 -6.76
C HIS A 174 -18.16 -28.22 -8.16
N TYR A 175 -16.93 -28.46 -8.62
CA TYR A 175 -16.60 -29.00 -9.93
C TYR A 175 -15.51 -30.09 -9.84
N PRO A 176 -15.72 -31.13 -9.00
CA PRO A 176 -14.68 -32.10 -8.67
C PRO A 176 -14.13 -32.80 -9.91
N ASP A 177 -14.97 -33.19 -10.86
CA ASP A 177 -14.54 -33.92 -12.06
C ASP A 177 -13.60 -33.09 -12.93
N GLN A 178 -13.95 -31.82 -13.18
CA GLN A 178 -13.11 -30.88 -13.93
C GLN A 178 -11.79 -30.61 -13.21
N TRP A 179 -11.83 -30.43 -11.88
CA TRP A 179 -10.63 -30.21 -11.08
C TRP A 179 -9.69 -31.42 -11.11
N GLN A 180 -10.21 -32.63 -10.92
CA GLN A 180 -9.41 -33.86 -10.96
C GLN A 180 -8.75 -34.04 -12.34
N ALA A 181 -9.50 -33.85 -13.42
CA ALA A 181 -8.98 -33.97 -14.78
C ALA A 181 -7.87 -32.94 -15.07
N PHE A 182 -8.09 -31.67 -14.72
CA PHE A 182 -7.11 -30.60 -14.90
C PHE A 182 -5.83 -30.83 -14.08
N CYS A 183 -5.99 -31.20 -12.81
CA CYS A 183 -4.87 -31.47 -11.93
C CYS A 183 -4.02 -32.66 -12.44
N GLN A 184 -4.66 -33.76 -12.85
CA GLN A 184 -3.96 -34.91 -13.43
C GLN A 184 -3.22 -34.54 -14.71
N ALA A 185 -3.86 -33.79 -15.61
CA ALA A 185 -3.22 -33.29 -16.84
C ALA A 185 -2.04 -32.35 -16.55
N SER A 186 -2.05 -31.70 -15.40
CA SER A 186 -0.97 -30.82 -14.92
C SER A 186 0.11 -31.53 -14.10
N GLY A 187 0.11 -32.87 -14.06
CA GLY A 187 1.11 -33.68 -13.35
C GLY A 187 0.83 -33.89 -11.86
N GLY A 188 -0.34 -33.50 -11.37
CA GLY A 188 -0.78 -33.81 -10.00
C GLY A 188 -1.14 -35.28 -9.83
N THR A 189 -1.10 -35.77 -8.58
CA THR A 189 -1.48 -37.14 -8.24
C THR A 189 -2.90 -37.17 -7.66
N PRO A 190 -3.87 -37.82 -8.34
CA PRO A 190 -5.23 -37.96 -7.81
C PRO A 190 -5.30 -38.84 -6.55
N PRO A 191 -6.23 -38.59 -5.61
CA PRO A 191 -7.20 -37.49 -5.63
C PRO A 191 -6.52 -36.15 -5.30
N CYS A 192 -6.70 -35.17 -6.18
CA CYS A 192 -6.10 -33.85 -6.04
C CYS A 192 -6.85 -33.03 -4.99
N ALA A 193 -6.15 -32.66 -3.92
CA ALA A 193 -6.63 -31.69 -2.95
C ALA A 193 -6.58 -30.26 -3.50
N ALA A 194 -7.24 -29.34 -2.82
CA ALA A 194 -7.06 -27.91 -3.03
C ALA A 194 -5.59 -27.51 -2.77
N THR A 195 -5.09 -26.53 -3.51
CA THR A 195 -3.67 -26.13 -3.46
C THR A 195 -3.51 -24.62 -3.54
N ALA A 196 -2.59 -24.08 -2.74
CA ALA A 196 -2.18 -22.69 -2.81
C ALA A 196 -1.27 -22.38 -4.03
N VAL A 197 -0.74 -23.40 -4.70
CA VAL A 197 0.06 -23.26 -5.93
C VAL A 197 -0.78 -23.73 -7.11
N PHE A 198 -1.23 -22.78 -7.93
CA PHE A 198 -2.06 -23.08 -9.09
C PHE A 198 -1.21 -23.65 -10.24
N PRO A 199 -1.66 -24.70 -10.96
CA PRO A 199 -0.96 -25.18 -12.15
C PRO A 199 -0.81 -24.10 -13.23
N THR A 200 0.41 -23.86 -13.70
CA THR A 200 0.72 -22.70 -14.58
C THR A 200 0.78 -23.05 -16.07
N ALA A 201 0.79 -24.33 -16.43
CA ALA A 201 0.88 -24.75 -17.82
C ALA A 201 -0.33 -24.25 -18.62
N GLY A 202 -0.08 -23.52 -19.72
CA GLY A 202 -1.14 -22.93 -20.55
C GLY A 202 -1.68 -21.59 -20.04
N HIS A 203 -1.08 -21.03 -18.99
CA HIS A 203 -1.44 -19.73 -18.42
C HIS A 203 -0.26 -18.76 -18.45
N VAL A 204 -0.55 -17.46 -18.35
CA VAL A 204 0.46 -16.47 -17.97
C VAL A 204 0.61 -16.51 -16.46
N ALA A 205 1.79 -16.87 -15.96
CA ALA A 205 2.06 -16.92 -14.52
C ALA A 205 2.78 -15.65 -14.07
N MET A 206 2.22 -14.94 -13.10
CA MET A 206 2.79 -13.72 -12.54
C MET A 206 3.06 -13.86 -11.04
N GLN A 207 4.13 -13.22 -10.57
CA GLN A 207 4.46 -13.18 -9.15
C GLN A 207 3.60 -12.15 -8.42
N GLY A 208 2.91 -12.58 -7.36
CA GLY A 208 2.08 -11.72 -6.51
C GLY A 208 0.80 -11.21 -7.19
N ALA A 209 -0.13 -10.69 -6.38
CA ALA A 209 -1.40 -10.15 -6.89
C ALA A 209 -1.21 -8.87 -7.73
N THR A 210 -0.24 -8.01 -7.37
CA THR A 210 0.12 -6.82 -8.17
C THR A 210 0.64 -7.20 -9.56
N GLY A 211 1.44 -8.26 -9.68
CA GLY A 211 1.92 -8.74 -10.97
C GLY A 211 0.80 -9.24 -11.86
N VAL A 212 -0.14 -10.03 -11.30
CA VAL A 212 -1.35 -10.48 -12.02
C VAL A 212 -2.18 -9.29 -12.50
N ALA A 213 -2.53 -8.37 -11.60
CA ALA A 213 -3.34 -7.19 -11.94
C ALA A 213 -2.63 -6.29 -12.98
N GLY A 214 -1.33 -6.08 -12.83
CA GLY A 214 -0.52 -5.29 -13.77
C GLY A 214 -0.47 -5.90 -15.17
N TYR A 215 -0.32 -7.22 -15.28
CA TYR A 215 -0.37 -7.89 -16.59
C TYR A 215 -1.75 -7.77 -17.24
N VAL A 216 -2.81 -8.02 -16.46
CA VAL A 216 -4.19 -7.88 -16.96
C VAL A 216 -4.44 -6.46 -17.48
N ALA A 217 -3.97 -5.43 -16.77
CA ALA A 217 -4.14 -4.04 -17.19
C ALA A 217 -3.49 -3.71 -18.53
N GLN A 218 -2.39 -4.38 -18.89
CA GLN A 218 -1.61 -4.06 -20.08
C GLN A 218 -2.09 -4.81 -21.33
N ALA A 219 -2.68 -6.01 -21.18
CA ALA A 219 -2.99 -6.89 -22.28
C ALA A 219 -4.50 -7.10 -22.46
N ASP A 220 -5.02 -6.71 -23.62
CA ASP A 220 -6.42 -6.93 -24.01
C ASP A 220 -6.68 -8.41 -24.31
N GLY A 221 -7.84 -8.92 -23.89
CA GLY A 221 -8.20 -10.34 -23.90
C GLY A 221 -7.82 -11.12 -22.64
N THR A 222 -7.30 -10.45 -21.60
CA THR A 222 -6.86 -11.12 -20.37
C THR A 222 -7.94 -11.23 -19.31
N ILE A 223 -7.85 -12.27 -18.49
CA ILE A 223 -8.60 -12.46 -17.25
C ILE A 223 -7.71 -13.09 -16.18
N GLY A 224 -7.75 -12.59 -14.95
CA GLY A 224 -7.01 -13.15 -13.82
C GLY A 224 -7.82 -13.09 -12.53
N TYR A 225 -7.30 -13.69 -11.47
CA TYR A 225 -7.92 -13.69 -10.16
C TYR A 225 -7.02 -13.02 -9.11
N VAL A 226 -7.56 -12.05 -8.37
CA VAL A 226 -6.85 -11.29 -7.31
C VAL A 226 -7.83 -10.91 -6.20
N ASP A 227 -7.34 -10.59 -5.00
CA ASP A 227 -8.21 -9.93 -4.02
C ASP A 227 -8.69 -8.57 -4.58
N TYR A 228 -9.94 -8.20 -4.29
CA TYR A 228 -10.62 -7.08 -4.96
C TYR A 228 -9.86 -5.74 -4.92
N GLN A 229 -9.20 -5.42 -3.82
CA GLN A 229 -8.39 -4.22 -3.66
C GLN A 229 -7.28 -4.06 -4.70
N TYR A 230 -6.73 -5.15 -5.24
CA TYR A 230 -5.73 -5.08 -6.30
C TYR A 230 -6.35 -4.70 -7.65
N ALA A 231 -7.58 -5.13 -7.91
CA ALA A 231 -8.32 -4.72 -9.11
C ALA A 231 -8.69 -3.24 -9.03
N ILE A 232 -9.11 -2.74 -7.85
CA ILE A 232 -9.35 -1.31 -7.59
C ILE A 232 -8.07 -0.51 -7.84
N GLY A 233 -6.95 -0.92 -7.24
CA GLY A 233 -5.66 -0.24 -7.39
C GLY A 233 -5.19 -0.18 -8.85
N ALA A 234 -5.45 -1.24 -9.62
CA ALA A 234 -5.15 -1.31 -11.05
C ALA A 234 -6.22 -0.65 -11.95
N ARG A 235 -7.33 -0.14 -11.39
CA ARG A 235 -8.48 0.45 -12.10
C ARG A 235 -9.08 -0.49 -13.15
N LEU A 236 -9.13 -1.78 -12.84
CA LEU A 236 -9.65 -2.80 -13.74
C LEU A 236 -11.11 -3.15 -13.44
N PRO A 237 -11.91 -3.45 -14.47
CA PRO A 237 -13.22 -4.03 -14.25
C PRO A 237 -13.08 -5.45 -13.70
N VAL A 238 -14.03 -5.82 -12.85
CA VAL A 238 -14.16 -7.17 -12.29
C VAL A 238 -15.47 -7.79 -12.77
N ALA A 239 -15.45 -9.09 -13.05
CA ALA A 239 -16.63 -9.79 -13.51
C ALA A 239 -17.60 -10.01 -12.34
N LYS A 240 -18.91 -9.97 -12.63
CA LYS A 240 -19.91 -10.49 -11.70
C LYS A 240 -19.98 -12.00 -11.80
N VAL A 241 -20.20 -12.65 -10.66
CA VAL A 241 -20.25 -14.09 -10.56
C VAL A 241 -21.66 -14.54 -10.24
N LEU A 242 -22.16 -15.54 -10.98
CA LEU A 242 -23.45 -16.17 -10.68
C LEU A 242 -23.41 -16.87 -9.32
N ASN A 243 -24.27 -16.45 -8.39
CA ASN A 243 -24.47 -17.12 -7.12
C ASN A 243 -25.57 -18.19 -7.19
N GLN A 244 -25.69 -18.97 -6.12
CA GLN A 244 -26.64 -20.08 -6.06
C GLN A 244 -28.11 -19.63 -6.08
N ALA A 245 -28.39 -18.39 -5.64
CA ALA A 245 -29.70 -17.76 -5.74
C ALA A 245 -30.06 -17.28 -7.15
N GLY A 246 -29.18 -17.46 -8.14
CA GLY A 246 -29.43 -17.17 -9.55
C GLY A 246 -29.10 -15.73 -9.99
N TYR A 247 -28.39 -14.96 -9.16
CA TYR A 247 -28.01 -13.57 -9.46
C TYR A 247 -26.51 -13.46 -9.75
N TYR A 248 -26.15 -12.62 -10.72
CA TYR A 248 -24.77 -12.23 -10.96
C TYR A 248 -24.38 -11.09 -10.01
N VAL A 249 -23.46 -11.36 -9.08
CA VAL A 249 -23.06 -10.42 -8.03
C VAL A 249 -21.57 -10.14 -8.12
N GLY A 250 -21.15 -8.88 -7.92
CA GLY A 250 -19.74 -8.51 -7.84
C GLY A 250 -19.16 -8.55 -6.42
N PRO A 251 -17.82 -8.48 -6.28
CA PRO A 251 -17.12 -8.58 -5.00
C PRO A 251 -17.20 -7.31 -4.14
N ARG A 252 -18.38 -6.68 -4.04
CA ARG A 252 -18.59 -5.50 -3.17
C ARG A 252 -18.48 -5.88 -1.69
N ALA A 253 -18.06 -4.93 -0.86
CA ALA A 253 -17.86 -5.16 0.57
C ALA A 253 -19.09 -5.76 1.27
N ASP A 254 -20.29 -5.23 1.00
CA ASP A 254 -21.55 -5.74 1.55
C ASP A 254 -21.87 -7.15 1.01
N ALA A 255 -21.73 -7.38 -0.29
CA ALA A 255 -22.01 -8.67 -0.91
C ALA A 255 -21.06 -9.78 -0.40
N VAL A 256 -19.80 -9.41 -0.17
CA VAL A 256 -18.79 -10.30 0.41
C VAL A 256 -19.11 -10.57 1.89
N ALA A 257 -19.46 -9.53 2.66
CA ALA A 257 -19.85 -9.71 4.05
C ALA A 257 -21.10 -10.59 4.20
N VAL A 258 -22.11 -10.43 3.33
CA VAL A 258 -23.28 -11.33 3.25
C VAL A 258 -22.84 -12.76 2.91
N GLY A 259 -21.88 -12.91 1.99
CA GLY A 259 -21.26 -14.19 1.67
C GLY A 259 -20.61 -14.92 2.87
N LEU A 260 -20.37 -14.21 3.98
CA LEU A 260 -19.72 -14.73 5.19
C LEU A 260 -20.67 -14.97 6.37
N THR A 261 -21.99 -14.77 6.22
CA THR A 261 -22.96 -14.90 7.33
C THR A 261 -23.35 -16.34 7.70
N GLY A 262 -22.87 -17.36 6.96
CA GLY A 262 -23.01 -18.78 7.33
C GLY A 262 -24.02 -19.60 6.51
N ASP A 263 -24.98 -18.95 5.84
CA ASP A 263 -25.85 -19.57 4.81
C ASP A 263 -25.96 -18.64 3.57
N PRO A 264 -24.84 -18.43 2.86
CA PRO A 264 -24.78 -17.48 1.75
C PRO A 264 -25.51 -18.00 0.49
N ASP A 265 -25.80 -19.29 0.43
CA ASP A 265 -26.29 -19.97 -0.77
C ASP A 265 -27.74 -19.60 -1.11
N ALA A 266 -28.54 -19.19 -0.10
CA ALA A 266 -29.90 -18.72 -0.29
C ALA A 266 -30.03 -17.21 -0.55
N ASP A 267 -29.01 -16.40 -0.22
CA ASP A 267 -29.10 -14.94 -0.30
C ASP A 267 -28.68 -14.42 -1.68
N ARG A 268 -29.61 -13.73 -2.36
CA ARG A 268 -29.39 -13.11 -3.68
C ARG A 268 -28.21 -12.15 -3.71
N ARG A 269 -27.84 -11.56 -2.57
CA ARG A 269 -26.76 -10.58 -2.44
C ARG A 269 -25.40 -11.21 -2.22
N ALA A 270 -25.32 -12.49 -1.88
CA ALA A 270 -24.05 -13.12 -1.53
C ALA A 270 -23.11 -13.20 -2.73
N TYR A 271 -21.86 -12.77 -2.53
CA TYR A 271 -20.79 -13.00 -3.49
C TYR A 271 -20.21 -14.41 -3.31
N PRO A 272 -20.15 -15.26 -4.35
CA PRO A 272 -19.76 -16.68 -4.21
C PRO A 272 -18.33 -16.92 -3.73
N PHE A 273 -17.40 -16.02 -4.08
CA PHE A 273 -15.98 -16.16 -3.72
C PHE A 273 -15.61 -15.23 -2.56
N SER A 274 -16.41 -15.28 -1.51
CA SER A 274 -16.16 -14.58 -0.26
C SER A 274 -15.23 -15.41 0.64
N THR A 275 -14.23 -14.76 1.21
CA THR A 275 -13.31 -15.35 2.20
C THR A 275 -12.96 -14.30 3.24
N TYR A 276 -12.16 -14.67 4.23
CA TYR A 276 -11.62 -13.73 5.19
C TYR A 276 -10.14 -14.03 5.46
N SER A 277 -9.38 -12.97 5.75
CA SER A 277 -8.07 -13.09 6.37
C SER A 277 -8.24 -13.23 7.88
N PHE A 278 -7.30 -13.89 8.52
CA PHE A 278 -7.26 -14.06 9.97
C PHE A 278 -5.88 -13.70 10.53
N LEU A 279 -5.86 -13.31 11.80
CA LEU A 279 -4.64 -13.27 12.60
C LEU A 279 -4.42 -14.66 13.22
N VAL A 280 -3.19 -15.14 13.17
CA VAL A 280 -2.72 -16.29 13.94
C VAL A 280 -2.13 -15.75 15.22
N VAL A 281 -2.76 -16.09 16.35
CA VAL A 281 -2.40 -15.54 17.67
C VAL A 281 -2.07 -16.67 18.65
N PRO A 282 -1.15 -16.46 19.60
CA PRO A 282 -0.74 -17.49 20.54
C PRO A 282 -1.75 -17.65 21.67
N THR A 283 -1.91 -18.86 22.18
CA THR A 283 -2.84 -19.17 23.29
C THR A 283 -2.16 -19.53 24.60
N VAL A 284 -0.82 -19.56 24.62
CA VAL A 284 -0.01 -19.85 25.81
C VAL A 284 1.23 -18.95 25.84
N LEU A 285 1.79 -18.72 27.04
CA LEU A 285 3.00 -17.95 27.24
C LEU A 285 4.23 -18.78 26.85
N GLU A 286 4.63 -18.68 25.59
CA GLU A 286 5.81 -19.35 25.05
C GLU A 286 6.50 -18.49 23.99
N ARG A 287 7.72 -18.90 23.60
CA ARG A 287 8.45 -18.30 22.47
C ARG A 287 8.57 -16.76 22.57
N GLY A 288 8.82 -16.25 23.78
CA GLY A 288 9.01 -14.81 24.02
C GLY A 288 7.73 -13.97 24.09
N LEU A 289 6.54 -14.61 24.10
CA LEU A 289 5.29 -13.93 24.45
C LEU A 289 5.24 -13.66 25.96
N THR A 290 4.98 -12.41 26.33
CA THR A 290 4.71 -11.98 27.71
C THR A 290 3.24 -11.62 27.86
N VAL A 291 2.78 -11.49 29.12
CA VAL A 291 1.41 -11.01 29.41
C VAL A 291 1.17 -9.62 28.81
N ASP A 292 2.16 -8.72 28.84
CA ASP A 292 2.03 -7.36 28.29
C ASP A 292 1.96 -7.36 26.75
N LYS A 293 2.75 -8.23 26.10
CA LYS A 293 2.64 -8.42 24.64
C LYS A 293 1.28 -8.99 24.26
N GLY A 294 0.80 -9.98 25.00
CA GLY A 294 -0.51 -10.58 24.77
C GLY A 294 -1.66 -9.61 25.04
N TYR A 295 -1.56 -8.74 26.07
CA TYR A 295 -2.48 -7.63 26.29
C TYR A 295 -2.50 -6.68 25.09
N THR A 296 -1.33 -6.23 24.62
CA THR A 296 -1.22 -5.34 23.45
C THR A 296 -1.82 -5.97 22.19
N LEU A 297 -1.51 -7.25 21.94
CA LEU A 297 -2.05 -8.02 20.81
C LEU A 297 -3.56 -8.18 20.89
N ALA A 298 -4.10 -8.48 22.07
CA ALA A 298 -5.54 -8.60 22.27
C ALA A 298 -6.27 -7.26 22.07
N GLN A 299 -5.68 -6.14 22.51
CA GLN A 299 -6.24 -4.80 22.28
C GLN A 299 -6.22 -4.43 20.79
N PHE A 300 -5.12 -4.72 20.09
CA PHE A 300 -5.03 -4.51 18.64
C PHE A 300 -6.04 -5.37 17.87
N ALA A 301 -6.18 -6.66 18.23
CA ALA A 301 -7.14 -7.56 17.60
C ALA A 301 -8.60 -7.14 17.87
N GLN A 302 -8.92 -6.66 19.09
CA GLN A 302 -10.24 -6.09 19.39
C GLN A 302 -10.54 -4.85 18.54
N TYR A 303 -9.56 -3.94 18.42
CA TYR A 303 -9.69 -2.79 17.53
C TYR A 303 -9.94 -3.22 16.08
N ALA A 304 -9.17 -4.20 15.58
CA ALA A 304 -9.30 -4.72 14.23
C ALA A 304 -10.71 -5.26 13.97
N VAL A 305 -11.32 -5.99 14.90
CA VAL A 305 -12.67 -6.59 14.76
C VAL A 305 -13.80 -5.54 14.91
N CYS A 306 -13.54 -4.45 15.62
CA CYS A 306 -14.49 -3.36 15.86
C CYS A 306 -14.19 -2.14 14.98
N ALA A 307 -13.73 -1.03 15.57
CA ALA A 307 -13.55 0.26 14.92
C ALA A 307 -12.68 0.20 13.64
N GLY A 308 -11.73 -0.74 13.59
CA GLY A 308 -10.91 -0.97 12.40
C GLY A 308 -11.71 -1.43 11.16
N GLN A 309 -12.95 -1.89 11.31
CA GLN A 309 -13.79 -2.34 10.21
C GLN A 309 -14.45 -1.18 9.44
N GLN A 310 -14.51 0.03 10.02
CA GLN A 310 -15.21 1.19 9.44
C GLN A 310 -14.67 1.61 8.07
N THR A 311 -13.39 1.37 7.82
CA THR A 311 -12.66 1.79 6.60
C THR A 311 -12.32 0.61 5.69
N ALA A 312 -12.75 -0.62 6.04
CA ALA A 312 -12.46 -1.83 5.27
C ALA A 312 -12.93 -1.71 3.81
N ASP A 313 -14.17 -1.24 3.61
CA ASP A 313 -14.80 -1.07 2.30
C ASP A 313 -14.03 -0.08 1.40
N VAL A 314 -13.61 1.05 1.96
CA VAL A 314 -12.83 2.09 1.22
C VAL A 314 -11.53 1.52 0.64
N LEU A 315 -10.95 0.52 1.31
CA LEU A 315 -9.72 -0.13 0.89
C LEU A 315 -9.95 -1.41 0.06
N GLY A 316 -11.20 -1.71 -0.32
CA GLY A 316 -11.55 -2.88 -1.12
C GLY A 316 -11.73 -4.18 -0.34
N TYR A 317 -11.89 -4.11 0.99
CA TYR A 317 -12.17 -5.24 1.87
C TYR A 317 -13.64 -5.27 2.30
N ALA A 318 -14.07 -6.37 2.90
CA ALA A 318 -15.40 -6.49 3.46
C ALA A 318 -15.36 -6.48 4.99
N PRO A 319 -16.19 -5.66 5.66
CA PRO A 319 -16.26 -5.69 7.10
C PRO A 319 -16.81 -7.04 7.59
N LEU A 320 -16.29 -7.53 8.72
CA LEU A 320 -16.69 -8.82 9.28
C LEU A 320 -18.17 -8.80 9.68
N PRO A 321 -18.99 -9.76 9.21
CA PRO A 321 -20.34 -9.92 9.73
C PRO A 321 -20.33 -10.36 11.19
N ILE A 322 -21.44 -10.11 11.89
CA ILE A 322 -21.55 -10.29 13.34
C ILE A 322 -21.19 -11.70 13.84
N ASN A 323 -21.47 -12.75 13.07
CA ASN A 323 -21.10 -14.13 13.42
C ASN A 323 -19.58 -14.30 13.49
N LEU A 324 -18.84 -13.74 12.54
CA LEU A 324 -17.37 -13.79 12.53
C LEU A 324 -16.77 -12.83 13.56
N ALA A 325 -17.37 -11.67 13.78
CA ALA A 325 -16.92 -10.74 14.82
C ALA A 325 -17.06 -11.36 16.22
N ARG A 326 -18.18 -12.05 16.51
CA ARG A 326 -18.36 -12.79 17.77
C ARG A 326 -17.31 -13.89 17.92
N GLU A 327 -17.12 -14.71 16.89
CA GLU A 327 -16.10 -15.76 16.89
C GLU A 327 -14.70 -15.19 17.13
N ALA A 328 -14.34 -14.09 16.45
CA ALA A 328 -13.07 -13.42 16.63
C ALA A 328 -12.86 -12.98 18.08
N MET A 329 -13.89 -12.41 18.73
CA MET A 329 -13.81 -12.01 20.14
C MET A 329 -13.62 -13.20 21.09
N GLU A 330 -14.26 -14.34 20.83
CA GLU A 330 -14.02 -15.58 21.59
C GLU A 330 -12.58 -16.07 21.43
N GLN A 331 -12.02 -15.99 20.23
CA GLN A 331 -10.63 -16.38 20.00
C GLN A 331 -9.63 -15.40 20.61
N ILE A 332 -9.93 -14.10 20.63
CA ILE A 332 -9.09 -13.08 21.29
C ILE A 332 -9.00 -13.33 22.81
N ARG A 333 -10.08 -13.79 23.46
CA ARG A 333 -10.05 -14.14 24.90
C ARG A 333 -9.00 -15.18 25.27
N ARG A 334 -8.58 -16.01 24.31
CA ARG A 334 -7.61 -17.07 24.52
C ARG A 334 -6.16 -16.56 24.49
N ILE A 335 -5.92 -15.31 24.11
CA ILE A 335 -4.59 -14.70 24.13
C ILE A 335 -4.21 -14.44 25.59
N PRO A 336 -3.04 -14.92 26.07
CA PRO A 336 -2.58 -14.65 27.43
C PRO A 336 -2.52 -13.14 27.71
N GLY A 337 -3.14 -12.67 28.80
CA GLY A 337 -3.20 -11.23 29.12
C GLY A 337 -4.33 -10.46 28.42
N ALA A 338 -5.18 -11.14 27.64
CA ALA A 338 -6.35 -10.50 27.05
C ALA A 338 -7.36 -10.03 28.10
N GLU A 339 -7.83 -8.79 27.93
CA GLU A 339 -9.00 -8.26 28.61
C GLU A 339 -10.07 -8.00 27.56
N VAL A 340 -11.07 -8.89 27.51
CA VAL A 340 -12.20 -8.82 26.59
C VAL A 340 -13.48 -8.70 27.41
N PRO A 341 -14.37 -7.73 27.13
CA PRO A 341 -15.63 -7.59 27.85
C PRO A 341 -16.49 -8.86 27.82
N THR A 342 -17.36 -9.05 28.81
CA THR A 342 -18.28 -10.21 28.85
C THR A 342 -19.22 -10.25 27.64
N ASP A 343 -19.75 -9.10 27.23
CA ASP A 343 -20.39 -8.92 25.93
C ASP A 343 -19.46 -8.08 25.03
N PRO A 344 -18.65 -8.73 24.18
CA PRO A 344 -17.61 -8.05 23.43
C PRO A 344 -18.15 -7.38 22.15
N ILE A 345 -19.43 -7.60 21.84
CA ILE A 345 -20.11 -6.93 20.73
C ILE A 345 -20.76 -5.63 21.20
N ALA A 346 -21.18 -5.56 22.46
CA ALA A 346 -21.71 -4.33 23.04
C ALA A 346 -20.69 -3.18 22.93
N GLY A 347 -21.06 -2.12 22.21
CA GLY A 347 -20.17 -0.97 21.97
C GLY A 347 -19.03 -1.21 20.97
N CYS A 348 -19.02 -2.36 20.29
CA CYS A 348 -18.08 -2.63 19.21
C CYS A 348 -18.50 -1.88 17.94
N ASP A 349 -17.69 -0.91 17.53
CA ASP A 349 -17.98 -0.03 16.39
C ASP A 349 -17.67 -0.70 15.04
N ASN A 350 -18.54 -1.61 14.58
CA ASN A 350 -18.41 -2.30 13.31
C ASN A 350 -19.64 -1.97 12.42
N PRO A 351 -19.47 -1.66 11.12
CA PRO A 351 -20.57 -1.20 10.28
C PRO A 351 -21.63 -2.27 9.93
N THR A 352 -21.40 -3.54 10.28
CA THR A 352 -22.31 -4.67 9.97
C THR A 352 -23.31 -4.99 11.07
N PHE A 353 -23.18 -4.35 12.24
CA PHE A 353 -24.11 -4.49 13.35
C PHE A 353 -24.21 -3.21 14.19
N ALA A 354 -25.33 -3.04 14.88
CA ALA A 354 -25.53 -1.94 15.81
C ALA A 354 -24.81 -2.21 17.15
N PRO A 355 -24.57 -1.19 17.98
CA PRO A 355 -23.89 -1.34 19.28
C PRO A 355 -24.57 -2.29 20.27
N ASP A 356 -25.83 -2.64 20.07
CA ASP A 356 -26.57 -3.63 20.86
C ASP A 356 -26.44 -5.08 20.32
N GLY A 357 -25.63 -5.27 19.27
CA GLY A 357 -25.44 -6.55 18.60
C GLY A 357 -26.55 -6.93 17.64
N THR A 358 -27.43 -6.01 17.25
CA THR A 358 -28.40 -6.22 16.17
C THR A 358 -27.67 -6.29 14.83
N ASN A 359 -27.89 -7.35 14.05
CA ASN A 359 -27.34 -7.47 12.70
C ASN A 359 -27.96 -6.43 11.76
N THR A 360 -27.18 -5.47 11.28
CA THR A 360 -27.62 -4.41 10.35
C THR A 360 -27.21 -4.70 8.91
N LEU A 361 -26.23 -5.59 8.69
CA LEU A 361 -25.76 -5.97 7.36
C LEU A 361 -26.90 -6.47 6.46
N LEU A 362 -27.68 -7.44 6.93
CA LEU A 362 -28.77 -8.01 6.11
C LEU A 362 -29.94 -7.04 5.90
N ALA A 363 -30.08 -6.00 6.73
CA ALA A 363 -31.08 -4.96 6.53
C ALA A 363 -30.61 -3.91 5.51
N ASN A 364 -29.32 -3.58 5.52
CA ASN A 364 -28.76 -2.47 4.76
C ASN A 364 -28.12 -2.90 3.43
N ALA A 365 -27.71 -4.16 3.29
CA ALA A 365 -27.08 -4.66 2.07
C ALA A 365 -28.08 -4.58 0.89
N PRO A 366 -27.78 -3.79 -0.16
CA PRO A 366 -28.66 -3.61 -1.30
C PRO A 366 -28.88 -4.92 -2.04
N GLN A 367 -30.13 -5.13 -2.47
CA GLN A 367 -30.48 -6.23 -3.36
C GLN A 367 -29.79 -6.04 -4.72
N PRO A 368 -29.30 -7.12 -5.37
CA PRO A 368 -28.89 -7.03 -6.76
C PRO A 368 -30.10 -6.63 -7.63
N PRO A 369 -29.91 -5.86 -8.69
CA PRO A 369 -30.99 -5.49 -9.59
C PRO A 369 -31.53 -6.72 -10.32
N GLU A 370 -32.81 -6.73 -10.66
CA GLU A 370 -33.45 -7.87 -11.35
C GLU A 370 -32.84 -8.17 -12.72
N CYS A 371 -32.23 -7.19 -13.40
CA CYS A 371 -31.48 -7.45 -14.62
C CYS A 371 -30.23 -8.30 -14.40
N ASP A 372 -29.74 -8.48 -13.17
CA ASP A 372 -28.69 -9.47 -12.82
C ASP A 372 -29.24 -10.85 -12.48
N ASN A 373 -30.56 -11.03 -12.42
CA ASN A 373 -31.15 -12.35 -12.31
C ASN A 373 -30.93 -13.08 -13.64
N ARG A 374 -30.28 -14.26 -13.61
CA ARG A 374 -30.05 -15.07 -14.81
C ARG A 374 -31.35 -15.41 -15.54
N ALA A 375 -32.44 -15.61 -14.81
CA ALA A 375 -33.75 -15.93 -15.38
C ALA A 375 -34.40 -14.74 -16.12
N SER A 376 -33.92 -13.50 -15.92
CA SER A 376 -34.46 -12.32 -16.61
C SER A 376 -34.11 -12.29 -18.11
N GLY A 377 -33.04 -12.97 -18.52
CA GLY A 377 -32.50 -12.89 -19.88
C GLY A 377 -31.97 -11.50 -20.27
N GLN A 378 -31.87 -10.57 -19.32
CA GLN A 378 -31.39 -9.20 -19.53
C GLN A 378 -30.01 -8.99 -18.90
N GLN A 379 -29.32 -7.92 -19.29
CA GLN A 379 -28.08 -7.46 -18.66
C GLN A 379 -28.12 -5.97 -18.33
N CYS A 380 -27.76 -5.63 -17.09
CA CYS A 380 -27.72 -4.24 -16.65
C CYS A 380 -26.65 -3.46 -17.43
N ALA A 381 -26.97 -2.25 -17.87
CA ALA A 381 -26.04 -1.34 -18.55
C ALA A 381 -25.15 -0.61 -17.53
N GLY A 382 -23.84 -0.49 -17.79
CA GLY A 382 -22.89 0.27 -16.96
C GLY A 382 -22.04 -0.59 -16.00
N PRO A 383 -20.97 -0.02 -15.40
CA PRO A 383 -20.03 -0.77 -14.58
C PRO A 383 -20.77 -1.38 -13.40
N SER A 384 -20.65 -2.68 -13.31
CA SER A 384 -21.76 -3.51 -12.90
C SER A 384 -22.13 -3.45 -11.42
N ASN A 385 -21.46 -2.70 -10.55
CA ASN A 385 -21.69 -2.77 -9.11
C ASN A 385 -21.82 -1.40 -8.44
N ALA A 386 -21.90 -0.32 -9.21
CA ALA A 386 -21.81 1.02 -8.68
C ALA A 386 -23.20 1.57 -8.31
N ILE A 387 -23.37 2.02 -7.07
CA ILE A 387 -24.55 2.74 -6.58
C ILE A 387 -24.77 3.96 -7.50
N ALA A 388 -25.97 4.07 -8.07
CA ALA A 388 -26.32 5.19 -8.93
C ALA A 388 -26.14 6.52 -8.18
N THR A 389 -25.42 7.46 -8.80
CA THR A 389 -25.27 8.81 -8.27
C THR A 389 -26.11 9.79 -9.07
N SER A 390 -26.41 10.93 -8.46
CA SER A 390 -27.01 12.10 -9.11
C SER A 390 -26.10 13.30 -8.91
N THR A 391 -26.08 14.19 -9.89
CA THR A 391 -25.39 15.49 -9.80
C THR A 391 -26.35 16.57 -10.27
N GLU A 392 -26.56 17.59 -9.46
CA GLU A 392 -27.33 18.78 -9.80
C GLU A 392 -26.40 20.00 -9.82
N LEU A 393 -26.51 20.85 -10.83
CA LEU A 393 -25.69 22.06 -10.96
C LEU A 393 -26.55 23.30 -10.71
N THR A 394 -26.07 24.17 -9.83
CA THR A 394 -26.56 25.54 -9.65
C THR A 394 -25.43 26.54 -9.92
N VAL A 395 -25.79 27.71 -10.44
CA VAL A 395 -24.84 28.79 -10.76
C VAL A 395 -25.30 30.08 -10.10
N SER A 396 -24.37 30.87 -9.56
CA SER A 396 -24.69 32.11 -8.84
C SER A 396 -25.29 33.21 -9.73
N SER A 397 -24.99 33.19 -11.04
CA SER A 397 -25.60 34.05 -12.07
C SER A 397 -25.50 33.38 -13.44
N THR A 398 -26.47 33.62 -14.32
CA THR A 398 -26.52 33.15 -15.70
C THR A 398 -26.18 34.24 -16.74
N ALA A 399 -26.02 35.49 -16.30
CA ALA A 399 -25.61 36.62 -17.13
C ALA A 399 -24.49 37.40 -16.41
N VAL A 400 -23.30 37.41 -17.00
CA VAL A 400 -22.07 37.94 -16.37
C VAL A 400 -21.15 38.61 -17.40
N ASN A 401 -20.26 39.48 -16.97
CA ASN A 401 -19.13 39.96 -17.77
C ASN A 401 -17.90 39.09 -17.47
N PRO A 402 -16.92 38.96 -18.37
CA PRO A 402 -15.74 38.19 -18.02
C PRO A 402 -14.93 38.91 -16.94
N GLY A 403 -14.32 38.12 -16.05
CA GLY A 403 -13.77 38.61 -14.80
C GLY A 403 -14.78 38.67 -13.66
N ASP A 404 -16.09 38.59 -13.92
CA ASP A 404 -17.09 38.51 -12.85
C ASP A 404 -16.98 37.19 -12.08
N ARG A 405 -17.23 37.28 -10.78
CA ARG A 405 -17.23 36.12 -9.89
C ARG A 405 -18.44 35.24 -10.16
N VAL A 406 -18.21 34.03 -10.67
CA VAL A 406 -19.24 33.00 -10.81
C VAL A 406 -18.92 31.85 -9.88
N THR A 407 -19.88 31.51 -9.03
CA THR A 407 -19.79 30.33 -8.17
C THR A 407 -20.68 29.23 -8.76
N LEU A 408 -20.05 28.11 -9.09
CA LEU A 408 -20.69 26.88 -9.54
C LEU A 408 -20.78 25.95 -8.34
N THR A 409 -21.99 25.49 -8.01
CA THR A 409 -22.22 24.55 -6.92
C THR A 409 -22.84 23.29 -7.50
N ALA A 410 -22.14 22.18 -7.36
CA ALA A 410 -22.64 20.86 -7.67
C ALA A 410 -23.11 20.18 -6.37
N THR A 411 -24.37 19.75 -6.36
CA THR A 411 -24.93 18.91 -5.30
C THR A 411 -24.94 17.47 -5.81
N VAL A 412 -24.34 16.56 -5.04
CA VAL A 412 -24.23 15.15 -5.41
C VAL A 412 -24.99 14.27 -4.44
N GLY A 413 -25.62 13.22 -4.97
CA GLY A 413 -26.32 12.21 -4.18
C GLY A 413 -25.92 10.80 -4.60
N PRO A 414 -25.99 9.79 -3.72
CA PRO A 414 -26.39 9.88 -2.31
C PRO A 414 -25.37 10.59 -1.41
N VAL A 415 -25.76 10.96 -0.18
CA VAL A 415 -24.84 11.58 0.81
C VAL A 415 -23.69 10.63 1.12
N GLY A 416 -22.47 11.15 1.19
CA GLY A 416 -21.26 10.38 1.52
C GLY A 416 -20.45 9.90 0.32
N VAL A 417 -20.83 10.27 -0.90
CA VAL A 417 -20.04 9.97 -2.09
C VAL A 417 -18.77 10.83 -2.09
N ALA A 418 -17.63 10.19 -1.80
CA ALA A 418 -16.33 10.81 -1.97
C ALA A 418 -15.93 10.82 -3.45
N GLY A 419 -15.25 11.86 -3.90
CA GLY A 419 -14.83 12.01 -5.27
C GLY A 419 -14.58 13.47 -5.64
N TYR A 420 -14.46 13.70 -6.94
CA TYR A 420 -14.26 15.03 -7.48
C TYR A 420 -15.35 15.36 -8.48
N VAL A 421 -15.78 16.61 -8.49
CA VAL A 421 -16.62 17.16 -9.55
C VAL A 421 -15.75 17.95 -10.50
N GLN A 422 -15.79 17.57 -11.77
CA GLN A 422 -15.27 18.37 -12.86
C GLN A 422 -16.41 19.24 -13.42
N PHE A 423 -16.26 20.56 -13.31
CA PHE A 423 -17.13 21.51 -14.00
C PHE A 423 -16.69 21.64 -15.46
N LEU A 424 -17.65 21.72 -16.38
CA LEU A 424 -17.44 21.61 -17.82
C LEU A 424 -18.24 22.71 -18.55
N ARG A 425 -17.72 23.19 -19.68
CA ARG A 425 -18.42 24.12 -20.58
C ARG A 425 -18.51 23.61 -22.02
N GLY A 426 -19.62 23.97 -22.66
CA GLY A 426 -19.82 23.87 -24.11
C GLY A 426 -19.94 22.44 -24.65
N PRO A 427 -20.23 22.32 -25.96
CA PRO A 427 -20.32 21.03 -26.64
C PRO A 427 -18.92 20.40 -26.72
N GLY A 428 -18.73 19.29 -26.01
CA GLY A 428 -17.42 18.61 -25.88
C GLY A 428 -16.87 18.58 -24.46
N GLY A 429 -17.46 19.32 -23.52
CA GLY A 429 -17.11 19.24 -22.09
C GLY A 429 -15.71 19.78 -21.80
N VAL A 430 -15.45 21.04 -22.12
CA VAL A 430 -14.16 21.67 -21.81
C VAL A 430 -14.08 21.92 -20.30
N PRO A 431 -13.05 21.42 -19.58
CA PRO A 431 -12.91 21.62 -18.14
C PRO A 431 -12.85 23.10 -17.72
N ILE A 432 -13.50 23.42 -16.61
CA ILE A 432 -13.42 24.72 -15.92
C ILE A 432 -12.71 24.48 -14.59
N GLY A 433 -11.45 24.90 -14.50
CA GLY A 433 -10.61 24.65 -13.33
C GLY A 433 -10.26 23.17 -13.12
N SER A 434 -9.51 22.91 -12.05
CA SER A 434 -9.22 21.55 -11.60
C SER A 434 -10.47 20.89 -11.02
N PRO A 435 -10.54 19.54 -11.01
CA PRO A 435 -11.58 18.82 -10.30
C PRO A 435 -11.68 19.28 -8.83
N VAL A 436 -12.89 19.55 -8.35
CA VAL A 436 -13.15 20.01 -6.98
C VAL A 436 -13.63 18.85 -6.14
N GLU A 437 -13.00 18.64 -4.99
CA GLU A 437 -13.40 17.58 -4.07
C GLU A 437 -14.84 17.78 -3.56
N VAL A 438 -15.59 16.68 -3.43
CA VAL A 438 -16.91 16.69 -2.80
C VAL A 438 -16.73 16.80 -1.28
N VAL A 439 -17.01 17.98 -0.74
CA VAL A 439 -16.92 18.28 0.69
C VAL A 439 -18.18 17.80 1.41
N GLY A 440 -17.98 17.14 2.56
CA GLY A 440 -19.08 16.58 3.36
C GLY A 440 -19.87 15.47 2.66
N GLY A 441 -19.39 14.97 1.51
CA GLY A 441 -20.06 13.95 0.71
C GLY A 441 -21.34 14.42 0.01
N VAL A 442 -21.56 15.74 -0.13
CA VAL A 442 -22.80 16.31 -0.71
C VAL A 442 -22.53 17.43 -1.70
N THR A 443 -21.49 18.24 -1.53
CA THR A 443 -21.31 19.44 -2.36
C THR A 443 -19.88 19.63 -2.83
N ALA A 444 -19.71 20.01 -4.09
CA ALA A 444 -18.46 20.56 -4.62
C ALA A 444 -18.71 21.96 -5.15
N GLN A 445 -17.84 22.92 -4.82
CA GLN A 445 -18.03 24.32 -5.18
C GLN A 445 -16.77 24.90 -5.83
N LEU A 446 -16.93 25.42 -7.04
CA LEU A 446 -15.89 26.14 -7.76
C LEU A 446 -16.27 27.61 -7.89
N THR A 447 -15.41 28.51 -7.42
CA THR A 447 -15.50 29.92 -7.81
C THR A 447 -14.54 30.18 -8.95
N THR A 448 -15.04 30.71 -10.06
CA THR A 448 -14.25 31.08 -11.23
C THR A 448 -14.51 32.52 -11.64
N TYR A 449 -13.49 33.14 -12.23
CA TYR A 449 -13.53 34.48 -12.82
C TYR A 449 -13.18 34.43 -14.32
N THR A 450 -12.85 33.23 -14.85
CA THR A 450 -12.17 33.05 -16.13
C THR A 450 -13.05 32.43 -17.21
N LEU A 451 -14.37 32.52 -17.05
CA LEU A 451 -15.31 32.09 -18.07
C LEU A 451 -15.13 32.94 -19.35
N PRO A 452 -14.84 32.33 -20.51
CA PRO A 452 -14.61 33.09 -21.73
C PRO A 452 -15.90 33.76 -22.24
N PRO A 453 -15.79 34.86 -23.00
CA PRO A 453 -16.91 35.48 -23.68
C PRO A 453 -17.74 34.50 -24.52
N GLY A 454 -19.05 34.73 -24.56
CA GLY A 454 -20.00 33.97 -25.38
C GLY A 454 -21.11 33.28 -24.57
N SER A 455 -21.99 32.59 -25.28
CA SER A 455 -23.11 31.84 -24.67
C SER A 455 -22.93 30.34 -24.85
N TYR A 456 -22.97 29.58 -23.75
CA TYR A 456 -22.77 28.13 -23.76
C TYR A 456 -23.42 27.46 -22.54
N ASP A 457 -23.49 26.13 -22.58
CA ASP A 457 -23.99 25.32 -21.49
C ASP A 457 -22.87 24.94 -20.52
N LEU A 458 -23.19 24.95 -19.23
CA LEU A 458 -22.37 24.45 -18.14
C LEU A 458 -22.92 23.13 -17.63
N THR A 459 -22.05 22.18 -17.31
CA THR A 459 -22.41 20.93 -16.64
C THR A 459 -21.43 20.61 -15.51
N ALA A 460 -21.86 19.82 -14.54
CA ALA A 460 -21.02 19.27 -13.49
C ALA A 460 -20.99 17.74 -13.63
N ARG A 461 -19.79 17.15 -13.74
CA ARG A 461 -19.60 15.70 -13.81
C ARG A 461 -18.94 15.21 -12.53
N LEU A 462 -19.61 14.31 -11.82
CA LEU A 462 -19.04 13.59 -10.69
C LEU A 462 -18.18 12.43 -11.18
N GLU A 463 -16.95 12.41 -10.71
CA GLU A 463 -16.01 11.29 -10.77
C GLU A 463 -15.80 10.78 -9.34
N PRO A 464 -16.51 9.71 -8.95
CA PRO A 464 -16.36 9.16 -7.62
C PRO A 464 -14.92 8.69 -7.37
N ALA A 465 -14.44 8.89 -6.14
CA ALA A 465 -13.13 8.39 -5.72
C ALA A 465 -13.05 6.86 -5.87
N ASP A 466 -14.20 6.20 -5.72
CA ASP A 466 -14.40 4.80 -6.04
C ASP A 466 -15.47 4.63 -7.15
N PRO A 467 -15.05 4.61 -8.43
CA PRO A 467 -15.96 4.43 -9.57
C PRO A 467 -16.50 3.00 -9.69
N THR A 468 -16.05 2.08 -8.82
CA THR A 468 -16.57 0.72 -8.72
C THR A 468 -17.73 0.62 -7.74
N ARG A 469 -17.76 1.50 -6.73
CA ARG A 469 -18.82 1.62 -5.73
C ARG A 469 -19.89 2.65 -6.09
N TYR A 470 -19.55 3.74 -6.77
CA TYR A 470 -20.49 4.79 -7.16
C TYR A 470 -20.40 5.06 -8.67
N ALA A 471 -21.56 5.11 -9.33
CA ALA A 471 -21.60 5.37 -10.76
C ALA A 471 -21.22 6.84 -11.01
N MET A 472 -20.58 7.14 -12.14
CA MET A 472 -20.42 8.53 -12.57
C MET A 472 -21.79 9.13 -12.89
N SER A 473 -21.97 10.43 -12.62
CA SER A 473 -23.16 11.17 -13.03
C SER A 473 -22.78 12.55 -13.59
N THR A 474 -23.67 13.12 -14.38
CA THR A 474 -23.50 14.46 -14.96
C THR A 474 -24.81 15.22 -14.83
N SER A 475 -24.73 16.49 -14.45
CA SER A 475 -25.92 17.34 -14.28
C SER A 475 -26.63 17.62 -15.61
N ALA A 476 -27.90 18.04 -15.50
CA ALA A 476 -28.54 18.77 -16.58
C ALA A 476 -27.74 20.04 -16.92
N PRO A 477 -27.74 20.48 -18.19
CA PRO A 477 -27.02 21.68 -18.61
C PRO A 477 -27.69 22.96 -18.06
N VAL A 478 -26.86 23.91 -17.63
CA VAL A 478 -27.28 25.27 -17.26
C VAL A 478 -26.67 26.25 -18.26
N ARG A 479 -27.51 26.98 -19.01
CA ARG A 479 -27.03 27.95 -20.00
C ARG A 479 -26.56 29.25 -19.32
N ILE A 480 -25.38 29.73 -19.71
CA ILE A 480 -24.77 30.99 -19.27
C ILE A 480 -24.43 31.88 -20.47
N THR A 481 -24.50 33.19 -20.27
CA THR A 481 -24.03 34.22 -21.21
C THR A 481 -22.97 35.09 -20.54
N VAL A 482 -21.79 35.15 -21.15
CA VAL A 482 -20.65 35.96 -20.70
C VAL A 482 -20.40 37.07 -21.74
N GLY A 483 -20.31 38.33 -21.31
CA GLY A 483 -19.95 39.48 -22.17
C GLY A 483 -18.51 39.44 -22.72
N ASP A 484 -18.02 40.51 -23.35
CA ASP A 484 -16.61 40.64 -23.79
C ASP A 484 -15.74 41.35 -22.74
N THR A 485 -14.45 41.02 -22.59
CA THR A 485 -13.57 41.63 -21.55
C THR A 485 -12.17 42.02 -22.04
N PRO A 486 -11.60 43.14 -21.57
CA PRO A 486 -10.19 43.53 -21.76
C PRO A 486 -9.17 42.58 -21.05
N ALA A 487 -7.89 42.62 -21.46
CA ALA A 487 -6.95 41.48 -21.53
C ALA A 487 -6.13 41.00 -20.28
N ALA A 488 -5.66 39.72 -20.38
CA ALA A 488 -4.50 38.94 -19.82
C ALA A 488 -4.56 38.32 -18.39
N GLY A 489 -4.23 37.05 -18.03
CA GLY A 489 -3.72 35.77 -18.64
C GLY A 489 -3.62 34.60 -17.58
N ASN A 490 -3.42 33.30 -17.95
CA ASN A 490 -3.54 32.06 -17.10
C ASN A 490 -2.36 31.02 -17.16
N THR A 491 -2.24 30.11 -16.16
CA THR A 491 -1.26 28.96 -16.05
C THR A 491 -1.83 27.55 -16.34
N VAL A 492 -0.95 26.58 -16.67
CA VAL A 492 -1.19 25.16 -17.09
C VAL A 492 -0.46 24.18 -16.15
N ALA A 493 -0.99 22.97 -15.91
CA ALA A 493 -0.33 21.90 -15.15
C ALA A 493 0.23 20.77 -16.05
N ILE A 494 1.44 20.28 -15.72
CA ILE A 494 2.20 19.22 -16.40
C ILE A 494 2.63 18.20 -15.33
N THR A 495 2.53 16.89 -15.60
CA THR A 495 2.96 15.80 -14.71
C THR A 495 4.02 14.91 -15.36
N ALA A 496 5.00 14.43 -14.58
CA ALA A 496 6.12 13.59 -15.02
C ALA A 496 6.42 12.45 -14.02
N ASP A 497 6.94 11.33 -14.54
CA ASP A 497 7.41 10.15 -13.79
C ASP A 497 8.93 10.25 -13.54
N ILE A 498 9.40 10.01 -12.30
CA ILE A 498 10.79 10.26 -11.87
C ILE A 498 11.39 9.00 -11.24
N ALA A 499 12.44 8.45 -11.87
CA ALA A 499 13.25 7.35 -11.33
C ALA A 499 14.22 7.83 -10.22
N PRO A 500 14.63 6.95 -9.27
CA PRO A 500 15.61 7.32 -8.24
C PRO A 500 16.97 7.66 -8.88
N GLY A 501 17.60 8.75 -8.43
CA GLY A 501 18.86 9.24 -8.96
C GLY A 501 20.10 8.66 -8.27
N ALA A 502 21.28 9.06 -8.73
CA ALA A 502 22.58 8.53 -8.29
C ALA A 502 22.92 8.79 -6.80
N PHE A 503 23.68 7.86 -6.21
CA PHE A 503 24.43 8.06 -4.96
C PHE A 503 25.91 7.74 -5.22
N SER A 504 26.75 8.75 -5.33
CA SER A 504 28.14 8.56 -5.78
C SER A 504 29.12 9.56 -5.18
N LEU A 505 30.38 9.13 -5.06
CA LEU A 505 31.54 9.92 -4.66
C LEU A 505 32.55 9.95 -5.81
N THR A 506 33.02 11.13 -6.21
CA THR A 506 34.10 11.29 -7.20
C THR A 506 35.15 12.30 -6.71
N THR A 507 36.39 12.19 -7.19
CA THR A 507 37.47 13.15 -6.90
C THR A 507 37.99 13.75 -8.20
N ALA A 508 38.31 15.05 -8.20
CA ALA A 508 38.80 15.76 -9.38
C ALA A 508 40.22 15.35 -9.81
N SER A 509 41.01 14.80 -8.88
CA SER A 509 42.35 14.25 -9.10
C SER A 509 42.57 13.05 -8.16
N SER A 510 43.49 12.16 -8.53
CA SER A 510 43.98 11.06 -7.69
C SER A 510 45.22 11.45 -6.87
N THR A 511 45.73 12.67 -7.02
CA THR A 511 46.92 13.17 -6.33
C THR A 511 46.67 14.52 -5.67
N ALA A 512 47.24 14.71 -4.48
CA ALA A 512 47.29 15.98 -3.76
C ALA A 512 48.77 16.26 -3.43
N GLU A 513 49.27 17.44 -3.81
CA GLU A 513 50.67 17.82 -3.56
C GLU A 513 50.75 18.76 -2.35
N LEU A 514 51.70 18.49 -1.45
CA LEU A 514 52.05 19.35 -0.33
C LEU A 514 53.38 20.06 -0.65
N ALA A 515 53.43 21.37 -0.43
CA ALA A 515 54.58 22.20 -0.77
C ALA A 515 55.17 22.93 0.47
N GLY A 516 56.41 23.40 0.34
CA GLY A 516 57.06 24.28 1.33
C GLY A 516 57.64 23.58 2.57
N GLY A 517 57.65 22.24 2.61
CA GLY A 517 58.16 21.48 3.74
C GLY A 517 59.67 21.60 3.94
N SER A 518 60.08 21.74 5.20
CA SER A 518 61.46 21.60 5.66
C SER A 518 61.49 20.70 6.90
N VAL A 519 62.64 20.08 7.21
CA VAL A 519 62.83 19.31 8.44
C VAL A 519 62.50 20.17 9.66
N GLY A 520 61.67 19.67 10.58
CA GLY A 520 61.15 20.42 11.74
C GLY A 520 60.10 21.50 11.40
N GLY A 521 59.68 21.61 10.13
CA GLY A 521 58.69 22.57 9.64
C GLY A 521 57.35 21.92 9.28
N SER A 522 56.61 22.54 8.36
CA SER A 522 55.33 22.00 7.88
C SER A 522 55.19 22.13 6.37
N ALA A 523 54.56 21.14 5.73
CA ALA A 523 54.13 21.22 4.34
C ALA A 523 52.61 21.46 4.27
N THR A 524 52.17 22.24 3.30
CA THR A 524 50.75 22.58 3.11
C THR A 524 50.30 22.34 1.68
N GLY A 525 49.04 22.00 1.50
CA GLY A 525 48.39 21.86 0.19
C GLY A 525 46.88 21.77 0.34
N ALA A 526 46.18 21.47 -0.74
CA ALA A 526 44.72 21.34 -0.73
C ALA A 526 44.30 19.96 -1.23
N LEU A 527 43.24 19.43 -0.63
CA LEU A 527 42.58 18.23 -1.14
C LEU A 527 41.93 18.55 -2.50
N PRO A 528 42.13 17.70 -3.53
CA PRO A 528 41.37 17.81 -4.77
C PRO A 528 39.87 17.77 -4.50
N GLU A 529 39.10 18.52 -5.28
CA GLU A 529 37.67 18.64 -5.09
C GLU A 529 36.99 17.26 -5.07
N VAL A 530 36.27 16.98 -3.98
CA VAL A 530 35.49 15.75 -3.81
C VAL A 530 34.03 16.09 -4.08
N THR A 531 33.40 15.41 -5.03
CA THR A 531 31.99 15.62 -5.36
C THR A 531 31.13 14.48 -4.85
N VAL A 532 30.11 14.81 -4.06
CA VAL A 532 29.04 13.89 -3.64
C VAL A 532 27.78 14.21 -4.44
N VAL A 533 27.19 13.19 -5.07
CA VAL A 533 25.85 13.28 -5.65
C VAL A 533 24.94 12.40 -4.82
N ASP A 534 23.91 12.98 -4.21
CA ASP A 534 22.84 12.23 -3.54
C ASP A 534 21.49 12.66 -4.12
N LEU A 535 20.93 11.79 -4.95
CA LEU A 535 19.63 11.93 -5.60
C LEU A 535 18.72 10.73 -5.29
N ARG A 536 19.00 10.00 -4.19
CA ARG A 536 18.27 8.75 -3.84
C ARG A 536 16.80 8.99 -3.52
N GLY A 537 16.43 10.20 -3.12
CA GLY A 537 15.05 10.54 -2.74
C GLY A 537 14.58 9.89 -1.44
N THR A 538 15.48 9.32 -0.63
CA THR A 538 15.15 8.56 0.57
C THR A 538 15.16 9.38 1.86
N ASN A 539 15.61 10.65 1.82
CA ASN A 539 15.81 11.52 2.99
C ASN A 539 16.78 10.97 4.04
N ALA A 540 17.55 9.93 3.71
CA ALA A 540 18.62 9.42 4.57
C ALA A 540 19.78 10.43 4.63
N GLY A 541 20.42 10.55 5.79
CA GLY A 541 21.68 11.29 5.88
C GLY A 541 22.81 10.54 5.17
N TRP A 542 23.92 11.24 4.93
CA TRP A 542 25.16 10.66 4.39
C TRP A 542 26.38 11.34 5.00
N TYR A 543 27.52 10.68 5.00
CA TYR A 543 28.79 11.29 5.40
C TYR A 543 29.97 10.75 4.60
N VAL A 544 30.98 11.60 4.40
CA VAL A 544 32.28 11.22 3.84
C VAL A 544 33.30 11.24 4.96
N THR A 545 34.01 10.14 5.17
CA THR A 545 35.18 10.06 6.07
C THR A 545 36.46 9.94 5.29
N ALA A 546 37.57 10.44 5.85
CA ALA A 546 38.92 10.21 5.33
C ALA A 546 39.83 9.60 6.39
N GLN A 547 40.78 8.80 5.92
CA GLN A 547 41.85 8.21 6.73
C GLN A 547 43.12 8.11 5.89
N VAL A 548 44.28 8.45 6.47
CA VAL A 548 45.59 8.38 5.81
C VAL A 548 46.49 7.35 6.49
N GLY A 549 47.25 6.62 5.68
CA GLY A 549 48.37 5.80 6.18
C GLY A 549 49.59 6.64 6.54
N ASP A 550 50.63 5.99 7.05
CA ASP A 550 51.92 6.63 7.25
C ASP A 550 52.53 7.04 5.91
N PHE A 551 53.19 8.19 5.88
CA PHE A 551 53.96 8.61 4.72
C PHE A 551 55.29 7.88 4.73
N ASP A 552 55.66 7.27 3.61
CA ASP A 552 56.89 6.50 3.47
C ASP A 552 57.82 7.14 2.43
N ASN A 553 59.12 7.06 2.73
CA ASN A 553 60.21 7.29 1.80
C ASN A 553 61.31 6.25 2.05
N GLU A 554 61.31 5.18 1.25
CA GLU A 554 62.32 4.11 1.29
C GLU A 554 62.50 3.51 2.71
N GLY A 555 61.42 3.36 3.47
CA GLY A 555 61.40 2.77 4.81
C GLY A 555 61.59 3.75 5.97
N VAL A 556 61.76 5.05 5.69
CA VAL A 556 61.64 6.13 6.69
C VAL A 556 60.20 6.64 6.67
N THR A 557 59.54 6.71 7.83
CA THR A 557 58.12 7.09 7.90
C THR A 557 57.85 8.39 8.64
N ILE A 558 56.81 9.10 8.20
CA ILE A 558 56.13 10.15 8.97
C ILE A 558 54.75 9.59 9.32
N PRO A 559 54.38 9.47 10.62
CA PRO A 559 53.10 8.90 11.01
C PRO A 559 51.92 9.66 10.38
N GLY A 560 50.88 8.95 9.95
CA GLY A 560 49.67 9.56 9.39
C GLY A 560 48.99 10.54 10.36
N ALA A 561 49.23 10.36 11.67
CA ALA A 561 48.77 11.27 12.72
C ALA A 561 49.39 12.67 12.63
N GLN A 562 50.47 12.86 11.85
CA GLN A 562 51.08 14.16 11.60
C GLN A 562 50.40 14.93 10.47
N LEU A 563 49.41 14.33 9.78
CA LEU A 563 48.57 15.04 8.83
C LEU A 563 47.30 15.52 9.55
N GLY A 564 47.03 16.81 9.44
CA GLY A 564 45.79 17.46 9.85
C GLY A 564 45.14 18.18 8.67
N TRP A 565 43.91 18.65 8.89
CA TRP A 565 43.15 19.33 7.85
C TRP A 565 42.17 20.38 8.39
N THR A 566 41.70 21.26 7.51
CA THR A 566 40.57 22.15 7.75
C THR A 566 39.50 21.91 6.68
N PRO A 567 38.44 21.14 6.98
CA PRO A 567 37.40 20.83 6.01
C PRO A 567 36.57 22.04 5.59
N SER A 568 36.10 22.00 4.34
CA SER A 568 35.14 22.91 3.77
C SER A 568 34.09 22.12 2.98
N ALA A 569 32.87 22.65 2.92
CA ALA A 569 31.81 22.04 2.13
C ALA A 569 30.94 23.12 1.49
N SER A 570 30.50 22.88 0.26
CA SER A 570 29.62 23.78 -0.47
C SER A 570 28.59 23.03 -1.29
N LYS A 571 27.42 23.66 -1.46
CA LYS A 571 26.35 23.13 -2.29
C LYS A 571 26.52 23.64 -3.72
N VAL A 572 26.51 22.71 -4.68
CA VAL A 572 26.63 22.99 -6.12
C VAL A 572 25.26 23.09 -6.77
N GLY A 573 24.35 22.20 -6.39
CA GLY A 573 22.99 22.16 -6.91
C GLY A 573 22.07 21.29 -6.05
N GLY A 574 20.75 21.47 -6.19
CA GLY A 574 19.74 20.76 -5.41
C GLY A 574 19.29 21.47 -4.12
N SER A 575 18.36 20.83 -3.42
CA SER A 575 17.69 21.37 -2.22
C SER A 575 18.32 20.93 -0.89
N GLY A 576 19.11 19.85 -0.88
CA GLY A 576 19.76 19.34 0.32
C GLY A 576 20.81 20.29 0.91
N ALA A 577 21.06 20.18 2.22
CA ALA A 577 22.13 20.87 2.92
C ALA A 577 23.40 20.00 3.02
N VAL A 578 24.56 20.65 3.14
CA VAL A 578 25.84 20.00 3.45
C VAL A 578 26.55 20.74 4.57
N LEU A 579 27.18 19.98 5.46
CA LEU A 579 27.94 20.47 6.61
C LEU A 579 29.40 20.03 6.47
N SER A 580 30.33 20.93 6.73
CA SER A 580 31.76 20.60 6.81
C SER A 580 32.07 19.84 8.10
N GLY A 581 33.04 18.92 8.04
CA GLY A 581 33.62 18.28 9.21
C GLY A 581 34.40 19.24 10.10
N GLY A 582 34.84 18.74 11.26
CA GLY A 582 35.69 19.50 12.18
C GLY A 582 37.14 19.59 11.71
N ALA A 583 37.81 20.71 12.02
CA ALA A 583 39.25 20.84 11.80
C ALA A 583 40.02 19.85 12.69
N VAL A 584 41.07 19.25 12.14
CA VAL A 584 41.95 18.30 12.83
C VAL A 584 43.35 18.87 12.81
N VAL A 585 43.92 19.06 13.99
CA VAL A 585 45.29 19.54 14.14
C VAL A 585 46.25 18.36 13.91
N PRO A 586 47.41 18.56 13.26
CA PRO A 586 48.48 17.57 13.23
C PRO A 586 48.98 17.18 14.63
N GLY A 587 49.32 15.91 14.82
CA GLY A 587 50.11 15.45 15.96
C GLY A 587 49.62 14.15 16.60
N THR A 588 50.55 13.39 17.16
CA THR A 588 50.31 12.06 17.76
C THR A 588 49.36 12.06 18.95
N THR A 589 49.21 13.19 19.65
CA THR A 589 48.24 13.36 20.75
C THR A 589 46.82 13.63 20.27
N SER A 590 46.67 14.16 19.05
CA SER A 590 45.37 14.43 18.43
C SER A 590 44.87 13.28 17.56
N GLY A 591 45.74 12.33 17.22
CA GLY A 591 45.47 11.23 16.29
C GLY A 591 45.55 11.62 14.81
N GLY A 592 45.57 12.93 14.49
CA GLY A 592 45.57 13.45 13.12
C GLY A 592 44.55 12.75 12.23
N LEU A 593 44.93 12.43 11.01
CA LEU A 593 44.11 11.64 10.08
C LEU A 593 44.47 10.14 10.05
N ALA A 594 45.18 9.63 11.06
CA ALA A 594 45.49 8.19 11.16
C ALA A 594 44.24 7.33 11.43
N GLU A 595 43.17 7.94 11.98
CA GLU A 595 41.86 7.34 12.16
C GLU A 595 40.82 7.99 11.25
N GLY A 596 39.70 7.30 10.99
CA GLY A 596 38.65 7.79 10.11
C GLY A 596 37.93 9.02 10.67
N VAL A 597 38.11 10.18 10.04
CA VAL A 597 37.46 11.44 10.45
C VAL A 597 36.53 11.97 9.36
N THR A 598 35.39 12.54 9.75
CA THR A 598 34.41 13.11 8.81
C THR A 598 34.97 14.34 8.08
N LEU A 599 34.96 14.30 6.75
CA LEU A 599 35.26 15.42 5.85
C LEU A 599 34.03 16.33 5.69
N CYS A 600 32.87 15.74 5.42
CA CYS A 600 31.60 16.45 5.24
C CYS A 600 30.42 15.50 5.43
N SER A 601 29.23 16.05 5.66
CA SER A 601 28.00 15.26 5.80
C SER A 601 26.76 15.99 5.31
N GLY A 602 25.77 15.23 4.85
CA GLY A 602 24.40 15.69 4.64
C GLY A 602 23.50 15.17 5.76
N PRO A 603 22.84 16.05 6.54
CA PRO A 603 21.92 15.58 7.57
C PRO A 603 20.69 14.88 6.95
N PRO A 604 19.92 14.11 7.72
CA PRO A 604 18.64 13.58 7.25
C PRO A 604 17.78 14.69 6.62
N GLN A 605 16.99 14.32 5.59
CA GLN A 605 16.22 15.23 4.73
C GLN A 605 17.06 16.08 3.76
N SER A 606 18.38 15.84 3.65
CA SER A 606 19.26 16.56 2.72
C SER A 606 19.76 15.73 1.53
N SER A 607 19.11 14.61 1.22
CA SER A 607 19.53 13.62 0.20
C SER A 607 19.20 14.03 -1.25
N ALA A 608 19.21 15.33 -1.55
CA ALA A 608 18.76 15.87 -2.84
C ALA A 608 19.69 16.99 -3.32
N GLY A 609 20.85 16.62 -3.87
CA GLY A 609 21.77 17.58 -4.45
C GLY A 609 23.13 17.05 -4.83
N THR A 610 23.93 17.96 -5.37
CA THR A 610 25.36 17.79 -5.65
C THR A 610 26.14 18.71 -4.73
N PHE A 611 27.15 18.16 -4.07
CA PHE A 611 27.91 18.82 -3.01
C PHE A 611 29.40 18.68 -3.28
N HIS A 612 30.16 19.75 -3.02
CA HIS A 612 31.62 19.71 -3.00
C HIS A 612 32.10 19.64 -1.56
N CYS A 613 33.05 18.75 -1.31
CA CYS A 613 33.79 18.64 -0.07
C CYS A 613 35.27 18.82 -0.36
N GLY A 614 35.93 19.68 0.41
CA GLY A 614 37.35 19.99 0.27
C GLY A 614 38.00 20.15 1.63
N ALA A 615 39.32 20.25 1.66
CA ALA A 615 40.05 20.57 2.87
C ALA A 615 41.42 21.17 2.57
N ASP A 616 41.86 22.13 3.37
CA ASP A 616 43.26 22.53 3.42
C ASP A 616 44.04 21.51 4.26
N LEU A 617 45.15 21.02 3.73
CA LEU A 617 45.99 19.98 4.33
C LEU A 617 47.24 20.60 4.96
N ARG A 618 47.62 20.08 6.13
CA ARG A 618 48.86 20.45 6.82
C ARG A 618 49.54 19.19 7.35
N LEU A 619 50.77 18.96 6.93
CA LEU A 619 51.64 17.91 7.45
C LEU A 619 52.74 18.55 8.30
N ASP A 620 52.78 18.22 9.59
CA ASP A 620 53.89 18.63 10.46
C ASP A 620 55.04 17.61 10.34
N ILE A 621 56.26 18.09 10.05
CA ILE A 621 57.41 17.25 9.73
C ILE A 621 58.33 17.19 10.96
N PRO A 622 58.55 16.01 11.57
CA PRO A 622 59.47 15.86 12.69
C PRO A 622 60.88 16.37 12.38
N ASP A 623 61.57 16.88 13.39
CA ASP A 623 62.96 17.38 13.28
C ASP A 623 63.98 16.25 13.10
N THR A 624 63.58 15.00 13.36
CA THR A 624 64.36 13.78 13.10
C THR A 624 64.16 13.20 11.70
N THR A 625 63.30 13.79 10.86
CA THR A 625 62.97 13.26 9.53
C THR A 625 64.10 13.52 8.53
N ALA A 626 64.56 12.47 7.84
CA ALA A 626 65.57 12.59 6.78
C ALA A 626 64.98 13.28 5.53
N PRO A 627 65.72 14.16 4.83
CA PRO A 627 65.25 14.78 3.59
C PRO A 627 64.90 13.75 2.51
N GLY A 628 63.78 13.95 1.81
CA GLY A 628 63.36 13.12 0.68
C GLY A 628 61.87 13.30 0.35
N LEU A 629 61.37 12.53 -0.63
CA LEU A 629 59.98 12.59 -1.07
C LEU A 629 59.16 11.54 -0.34
N TYR A 630 58.19 11.99 0.47
CA TYR A 630 57.33 11.12 1.26
C TYR A 630 55.93 11.05 0.66
N ALA A 631 55.37 9.85 0.53
CA ALA A 631 54.05 9.63 -0.05
C ALA A 631 53.17 8.77 0.87
N ALA A 632 51.86 9.07 0.90
CA ALA A 632 50.85 8.30 1.62
C ALA A 632 49.57 8.20 0.78
N THR A 633 48.76 7.18 1.07
CA THR A 633 47.42 7.03 0.47
C THR A 633 46.36 7.55 1.44
N LEU A 634 45.58 8.54 0.99
CA LEU A 634 44.37 8.99 1.67
C LEU A 634 43.16 8.23 1.12
N THR A 635 42.43 7.56 1.99
CA THR A 635 41.23 6.79 1.64
C THR A 635 39.99 7.59 2.00
N LEU A 636 39.08 7.81 1.04
CA LEU A 636 37.78 8.46 1.24
C LEU A 636 36.66 7.43 1.19
N THR A 637 35.70 7.50 2.11
CA THR A 637 34.56 6.56 2.17
C THR A 637 33.26 7.34 2.30
N LEU A 638 32.31 7.08 1.39
CA LEU A 638 30.94 7.60 1.44
C LEU A 638 30.02 6.53 2.03
N ALA A 639 29.23 6.89 3.04
CA ALA A 639 28.24 6.03 3.69
C ALA A 639 26.90 6.74 3.83
#